data_AF-A0A1J4SY10-F1
#
_entry.id   AF-A0A1J4SY10-F1
#
_cell.length_a   1.000
_cell.length_b   1.000
_cell.length_c   1.000
_cell.angle_alpha   90.00
_cell.angle_beta   90.00
_cell.angle_gamma   90.00
#
_symmetry.space_group_name_H-M   'P 1'
#
loop_
_entity.id
_entity.type
_entity.pdbx_description
1 polymer ?
#
loop_
_entity_poly.entity_id
_entity_poly.type
_entity_poly.pdbx_seq_one_letter_code
_entity_poly.pdbx_strand_id
1 'polypeptide(L)'
;MFKPDRISAIRAKLASIVGPENVRTDEAEILMYSYDAGMARARPEAVITFTATEQVAPVVKVLCGAGIPFLPRLAGTNLSGGTIPLKGGAILNLSRLKKIRQIDTSARLALVEPGVVNLELQKALEPFGFFYAPDPASQRVSTIGGNIGENAGGPLCLKYGVTSDNVEKLEVVTPEGEVKTWSRTDHGPDLMGVMIGSEGTLGIVINAWLKILPIPEHIKTASAAFPSLGSAMDAVTRIISSGILPRALEAMDKVSMDAASQGKENSFPSGTEAVLIIELDGSDPVSIKRELEAVHKICTENSCSAFKISGNESERAQLWAARKGAYPAMARLAPDVLVEDGVVPRPRLPEALRETRAIISKYKLTAGLLFHAGDGNIHPNIIFDRRDTEEVKRVKKAGYEILKSCISLGGTISGEHGIGVEKRVAMNWLYSREELDFFQSIKRAFDPAGLANPDKILPVATDAAAGSAGAKAFGNKPDKQSSPSVFSGRAFLSQAARGIMDELRLRSGSGISTAVTGLGTRLKTERIKTSSKPLELRQLSGKAEIDRGNLTARVEAGLPYKDFSKQLKEQGFYLELPALEGSIGGLIASKTCPEIRTTLLGLEIVLADGSLLELGGKTVKNVAGYDAVRLFCGSMGAYGVIIAATFALRSLNSVINPHPPGPAPATGNSGDIPDWDAFEPDTIHRRLKQEFDPGNLLNPWIYRAAGSGHADNGQREEDRAKI
;
A
#
# COMPACT_ATOMS: atom_id res chain seq x y z
N MET A 1 23.75 -0.60 30.83
CA MET A 1 22.67 -0.19 31.76
C MET A 1 21.55 -1.19 31.60
N PHE A 2 21.42 -2.14 32.53
CA PHE A 2 20.37 -3.16 32.47
C PHE A 2 19.01 -2.47 32.64
N LYS A 3 18.12 -2.58 31.65
CA LYS A 3 16.75 -2.06 31.75
C LYS A 3 16.03 -2.79 32.90
N PRO A 4 15.08 -2.14 33.59
CA PRO A 4 14.24 -2.80 34.58
C PRO A 4 13.60 -4.06 33.98
N ASP A 5 13.59 -5.17 34.71
CA ASP A 5 12.92 -6.40 34.30
C ASP A 5 11.39 -6.23 34.40
N ARG A 6 10.81 -5.56 33.40
CA ARG A 6 9.37 -5.27 33.33
C ARG A 6 8.54 -6.53 33.14
N ILE A 7 9.10 -7.56 32.51
CA ILE A 7 8.39 -8.79 32.16
C ILE A 7 8.19 -9.68 33.38
N SER A 8 9.18 -9.77 34.29
CA SER A 8 9.08 -10.60 35.50
C SER A 8 7.80 -10.35 36.30
N ALA A 9 7.39 -9.08 36.47
CA ALA A 9 6.18 -8.70 37.20
C ALA A 9 4.87 -9.22 36.59
N ILE A 10 4.83 -9.48 35.27
CA ILE A 10 3.63 -9.96 34.55
C ILE A 10 3.78 -11.36 33.98
N ARG A 11 4.95 -12.00 34.12
CA ARG A 11 5.27 -13.30 33.51
C ARG A 11 4.27 -14.38 33.88
N ALA A 12 3.87 -14.46 35.14
CA ALA A 12 2.88 -15.45 35.61
C ALA A 12 1.51 -15.26 34.93
N LYS A 13 1.07 -14.02 34.73
CA LYS A 13 -0.20 -13.71 34.04
C LYS A 13 -0.13 -14.08 32.56
N LEU A 14 0.99 -13.77 31.90
CA LEU A 14 1.22 -14.17 30.50
C LEU A 14 1.23 -15.70 30.37
N ALA A 15 1.94 -16.38 31.26
CA ALA A 15 2.04 -17.85 31.27
C ALA A 15 0.68 -18.53 31.51
N SER A 16 -0.23 -17.93 32.30
CA SER A 16 -1.59 -18.48 32.45
C SER A 16 -2.44 -18.39 31.18
N ILE A 17 -2.08 -17.53 30.22
CA ILE A 17 -2.81 -17.36 28.95
C ILE A 17 -2.23 -18.26 27.85
N VAL A 18 -0.91 -18.22 27.68
CA VAL A 18 -0.23 -18.90 26.57
C VAL A 18 0.47 -20.20 26.95
N GLY A 19 0.57 -20.52 28.24
CA GLY A 19 1.43 -21.58 28.76
C GLY A 19 2.85 -21.08 29.09
N PRO A 20 3.48 -21.59 30.16
CA PRO A 20 4.80 -21.12 30.62
C PRO A 20 5.92 -21.30 29.58
N GLU A 21 5.86 -22.35 28.77
CA GLU A 21 6.83 -22.65 27.70
C GLU A 21 6.77 -21.67 26.53
N ASN A 22 5.67 -20.91 26.43
CA ASN A 22 5.46 -19.93 25.38
C ASN A 22 5.79 -18.49 25.81
N VAL A 23 6.30 -18.28 27.03
CA VAL A 23 6.82 -16.99 27.52
C VAL A 23 8.33 -17.10 27.73
N ARG A 24 9.09 -16.76 26.68
CA ARG A 24 10.55 -16.86 26.66
C ARG A 24 11.19 -15.55 27.10
N THR A 25 12.12 -15.66 28.05
CA THR A 25 12.91 -14.55 28.59
C THR A 25 14.40 -14.90 28.69
N ASP A 26 14.79 -16.11 28.29
CA ASP A 26 16.19 -16.51 28.24
C ASP A 26 16.95 -15.68 27.20
N GLU A 27 18.16 -15.24 27.54
CA GLU A 27 18.93 -14.31 26.72
C GLU A 27 19.25 -14.89 25.33
N ALA A 28 19.64 -16.17 25.25
CA ALA A 28 19.97 -16.79 23.99
C ALA A 28 18.72 -16.94 23.10
N GLU A 29 17.58 -17.30 23.68
CA GLU A 29 16.32 -17.42 22.95
C GLU A 29 15.81 -16.08 22.42
N ILE A 30 15.82 -15.02 23.25
CA ILE A 30 15.25 -13.73 22.85
C ILE A 30 16.14 -12.98 21.85
N LEU A 31 17.46 -13.18 21.88
CA LEU A 31 18.38 -12.57 20.92
C LEU A 31 18.20 -13.10 19.48
N MET A 32 17.65 -14.30 19.30
CA MET A 32 17.28 -14.79 17.95
C MET A 32 16.21 -13.93 17.26
N TYR A 33 15.50 -13.10 18.03
CA TYR A 33 14.47 -12.19 17.53
C TYR A 33 14.94 -10.73 17.52
N SER A 34 16.22 -10.47 17.73
CA SER A 34 16.79 -9.12 17.74
C SER A 34 17.00 -8.52 16.34
N TYR A 35 16.67 -9.27 15.29
CA TYR A 35 16.99 -8.94 13.90
C TYR A 35 15.95 -9.46 12.91
N ASP A 36 15.88 -8.84 11.74
CA ASP A 36 15.23 -9.36 10.53
C ASP A 36 16.23 -9.37 9.36
N ALA A 37 15.75 -9.47 8.13
CA ALA A 37 16.59 -9.47 6.94
C ALA A 37 17.19 -8.08 6.63
N GLY A 38 16.76 -7.01 7.33
CA GLY A 38 17.39 -5.69 7.26
C GLY A 38 18.68 -5.59 8.09
N MET A 39 19.23 -4.36 8.20
CA MET A 39 20.46 -4.10 8.94
C MET A 39 20.26 -3.83 10.44
N ALA A 40 19.08 -3.33 10.83
CA ALA A 40 18.82 -2.87 12.19
C ALA A 40 18.77 -4.03 13.21
N ARG A 41 19.21 -3.77 14.43
CA ARG A 41 19.26 -4.76 15.52
C ARG A 41 18.83 -4.10 16.83
N ALA A 42 18.01 -4.78 17.63
CA ALA A 42 17.67 -4.32 18.98
C ALA A 42 17.26 -5.50 19.87
N ARG A 43 17.62 -5.46 21.15
CA ARG A 43 17.34 -6.53 22.11
C ARG A 43 15.88 -6.45 22.62
N PRO A 44 15.05 -7.51 22.47
CA PRO A 44 13.75 -7.60 23.14
C PRO A 44 13.88 -7.94 24.64
N GLU A 45 12.77 -7.88 25.38
CA GLU A 45 12.69 -8.33 26.79
C GLU A 45 11.99 -9.68 26.94
N ALA A 46 11.09 -10.03 26.02
CA ALA A 46 10.45 -11.34 25.97
C ALA A 46 10.01 -11.70 24.55
N VAL A 47 9.83 -13.00 24.31
CA VAL A 47 9.13 -13.53 23.14
C VAL A 47 7.94 -14.35 23.62
N ILE A 48 6.74 -13.93 23.22
CA ILE A 48 5.49 -14.58 23.58
C ILE A 48 4.97 -15.28 22.33
N THR A 49 4.88 -16.61 22.38
CA THR A 49 4.43 -17.42 21.25
C THR A 49 2.97 -17.82 21.41
N PHE A 50 2.18 -17.68 20.35
CA PHE A 50 0.76 -18.04 20.37
C PHE A 50 0.53 -19.41 19.75
N THR A 51 -0.42 -20.17 20.29
CA THR A 51 -0.89 -21.45 19.74
C THR A 51 -2.34 -21.38 19.29
N ALA A 52 -3.06 -20.34 19.69
CA ALA A 52 -4.44 -20.06 19.31
C ALA A 52 -4.69 -18.55 19.18
N THR A 53 -5.61 -18.17 18.29
CA THR A 53 -5.96 -16.76 18.01
C THR A 53 -6.54 -16.05 19.23
N GLU A 54 -7.27 -16.77 20.06
CA GLU A 54 -8.00 -16.26 21.23
C GLU A 54 -7.05 -15.81 22.35
N GLN A 55 -5.78 -16.24 22.31
CA GLN A 55 -4.75 -15.87 23.29
C GLN A 55 -4.18 -14.46 23.05
N VAL A 56 -4.29 -13.92 21.82
CA VAL A 56 -3.61 -12.67 21.43
C VAL A 56 -4.17 -11.47 22.18
N ALA A 57 -5.49 -11.28 22.17
CA ALA A 57 -6.14 -10.15 22.84
C ALA A 57 -5.87 -10.09 24.35
N PRO A 58 -6.02 -11.19 25.14
CA PRO A 58 -5.67 -11.18 26.55
C PRO A 58 -4.21 -10.82 26.83
N VAL A 59 -3.25 -11.31 26.03
CA VAL A 59 -1.84 -10.94 26.17
C VAL A 59 -1.62 -9.45 25.91
N VAL A 60 -2.21 -8.91 24.84
CA VAL A 60 -2.12 -7.47 24.53
C VAL A 60 -2.69 -6.63 25.66
N LYS A 61 -3.84 -7.01 26.25
CA LYS A 61 -4.41 -6.31 27.43
C LYS A 61 -3.44 -6.28 28.61
N VAL A 62 -2.75 -7.39 28.90
CA VAL A 62 -1.76 -7.46 29.99
C VAL A 62 -0.57 -6.53 29.71
N LEU A 63 -0.05 -6.54 28.48
CA LEU A 63 1.08 -5.69 28.09
C LEU A 63 0.70 -4.20 28.10
N CYS A 64 -0.47 -3.87 27.55
CA CYS A 64 -1.03 -2.53 27.55
C CYS A 64 -1.23 -2.01 28.98
N GLY A 65 -1.85 -2.81 29.86
CA GLY A 65 -2.05 -2.45 31.27
C GLY A 65 -0.75 -2.29 32.06
N ALA A 66 0.34 -2.91 31.62
CA ALA A 66 1.66 -2.78 32.22
C ALA A 66 2.53 -1.67 31.58
N GLY A 67 2.04 -0.98 30.54
CA GLY A 67 2.81 0.02 29.81
C GLY A 67 4.04 -0.57 29.09
N ILE A 68 3.97 -1.84 28.68
CA ILE A 68 5.10 -2.53 28.01
C ILE A 68 4.88 -2.48 26.51
N PRO A 69 5.82 -1.90 25.73
CA PRO A 69 5.76 -1.92 24.28
C PRO A 69 5.77 -3.35 23.73
N PHE A 70 5.07 -3.54 22.62
CA PHE A 70 5.02 -4.85 21.97
C PHE A 70 4.99 -4.69 20.45
N LEU A 71 5.36 -5.75 19.74
CA LEU A 71 5.26 -5.78 18.28
C LEU A 71 4.93 -7.19 17.77
N PRO A 72 4.06 -7.32 16.76
CA PRO A 72 3.81 -8.60 16.12
C PRO A 72 5.01 -9.04 15.27
N ARG A 73 5.29 -10.34 15.27
CA ARG A 73 6.30 -10.94 14.41
C ARG A 73 5.85 -12.30 13.90
N LEU A 74 6.15 -12.54 12.62
CA LEU A 74 5.90 -13.79 11.90
C LEU A 74 7.25 -14.38 11.46
N ALA A 75 7.46 -14.63 10.16
CA ALA A 75 8.69 -15.22 9.65
C ALA A 75 9.94 -14.31 9.78
N GLY A 76 9.78 -13.01 10.02
CA GLY A 76 10.90 -12.07 10.18
C GLY A 76 11.68 -11.79 8.88
N THR A 77 11.01 -11.91 7.72
CA THR A 77 11.61 -11.75 6.39
C THR A 77 11.61 -10.29 5.89
N ASN A 78 11.15 -9.32 6.68
CA ASN A 78 11.11 -7.92 6.26
C ASN A 78 12.53 -7.36 6.06
N LEU A 79 12.65 -6.32 5.22
CA LEU A 79 13.90 -5.65 4.88
C LEU A 79 14.02 -4.23 5.46
N SER A 80 12.93 -3.70 6.04
CA SER A 80 12.80 -2.32 6.53
C SER A 80 13.08 -2.16 8.03
N GLY A 81 13.25 -3.27 8.75
CA GLY A 81 13.40 -3.27 10.20
C GLY A 81 12.07 -3.13 10.97
N GLY A 82 10.93 -3.42 10.33
CA GLY A 82 9.60 -3.33 10.93
C GLY A 82 9.42 -4.23 12.17
N THR A 83 10.19 -5.31 12.28
CA THR A 83 10.11 -6.25 13.42
C THR A 83 11.20 -6.06 14.48
N ILE A 84 11.92 -4.92 14.45
CA ILE A 84 12.99 -4.64 15.40
C ILE A 84 12.45 -3.98 16.68
N PRO A 85 12.72 -4.54 17.88
CA PRO A 85 12.19 -4.02 19.15
C PRO A 85 13.00 -2.82 19.67
N LEU A 86 12.93 -1.68 18.96
CA LEU A 86 13.70 -0.46 19.29
C LEU A 86 13.51 0.03 20.75
N LYS A 87 12.33 -0.18 21.33
CA LYS A 87 12.03 0.15 22.75
C LYS A 87 12.19 -1.03 23.71
N GLY A 88 12.69 -2.17 23.25
CA GLY A 88 12.63 -3.44 23.98
C GLY A 88 11.20 -3.97 24.02
N GLY A 89 10.77 -4.48 25.18
CA GLY A 89 9.42 -5.02 25.36
C GLY A 89 9.22 -6.40 24.75
N ALA A 90 7.97 -6.74 24.43
CA ALA A 90 7.58 -8.10 24.05
C ALA A 90 7.44 -8.26 22.52
N ILE A 91 8.09 -9.29 21.97
CA ILE A 91 7.81 -9.75 20.62
C ILE A 91 6.67 -10.77 20.68
N LEU A 92 5.62 -10.51 19.88
CA LEU A 92 4.42 -11.33 19.79
C LEU A 92 4.55 -12.26 18.58
N ASN A 93 5.02 -13.49 18.82
CA ASN A 93 5.32 -14.47 17.79
C ASN A 93 4.05 -15.24 17.36
N LEU A 94 3.52 -14.88 16.20
CA LEU A 94 2.27 -15.42 15.63
C LEU A 94 2.52 -16.55 14.62
N SER A 95 3.78 -16.95 14.40
CA SER A 95 4.18 -17.89 13.33
C SER A 95 3.54 -19.29 13.42
N ARG A 96 3.04 -19.69 14.59
CA ARG A 96 2.33 -20.97 14.78
C ARG A 96 0.84 -20.91 14.44
N LEU A 97 0.27 -19.71 14.26
CA LEU A 97 -1.12 -19.53 13.81
C LEU A 97 -1.15 -19.65 12.29
N LYS A 98 -1.13 -20.88 11.76
CA LYS A 98 -0.93 -21.19 10.34
C LYS A 98 -2.03 -22.04 9.70
N LYS A 99 -3.25 -22.00 10.23
CA LYS A 99 -4.38 -22.74 9.67
C LYS A 99 -4.97 -21.99 8.47
N ILE A 100 -5.17 -22.72 7.38
CA ILE A 100 -6.15 -22.36 6.35
C ILE A 100 -7.49 -22.87 6.87
N ARG A 101 -8.34 -21.96 7.35
CA ARG A 101 -9.58 -22.32 8.06
C ARG A 101 -10.72 -22.65 7.11
N GLN A 102 -10.78 -22.00 5.96
CA GLN A 102 -11.81 -22.21 4.94
C GLN A 102 -11.30 -21.82 3.55
N ILE A 103 -11.69 -22.58 2.53
CA ILE A 103 -11.62 -22.20 1.12
C ILE A 103 -13.06 -22.29 0.58
N ASP A 104 -13.61 -21.17 0.15
CA ASP A 104 -14.95 -21.07 -0.44
C ASP A 104 -14.82 -20.64 -1.90
N THR A 105 -14.91 -21.61 -2.81
CA THR A 105 -14.79 -21.38 -4.26
C THR A 105 -16.01 -20.65 -4.84
N SER A 106 -17.17 -20.74 -4.18
CA SER A 106 -18.40 -20.08 -4.61
C SER A 106 -18.35 -18.58 -4.32
N ALA A 107 -17.91 -18.21 -3.12
CA ALA A 107 -17.68 -16.83 -2.71
C ALA A 107 -16.34 -16.28 -3.23
N ARG A 108 -15.44 -17.16 -3.71
CA ARG A 108 -14.06 -16.85 -4.09
C ARG A 108 -13.26 -16.23 -2.95
N LEU A 109 -13.34 -16.87 -1.78
CA LEU A 109 -12.68 -16.44 -0.56
C LEU A 109 -11.85 -17.55 0.08
N ALA A 110 -10.73 -17.19 0.71
CA ALA A 110 -10.00 -18.05 1.63
C ALA A 110 -9.86 -17.38 2.99
N LEU A 111 -10.27 -18.06 4.08
CA LEU A 111 -10.03 -17.62 5.46
C LEU A 111 -8.77 -18.27 6.00
N VAL A 112 -7.81 -17.44 6.42
CA VAL A 112 -6.49 -17.90 6.85
C VAL A 112 -6.04 -17.19 8.13
N GLU A 113 -5.24 -17.91 8.92
CA GLU A 113 -4.47 -17.34 10.03
C GLU A 113 -3.19 -16.64 9.51
N PRO A 114 -2.61 -15.67 10.25
CA PRO A 114 -1.52 -14.81 9.76
C PRO A 114 -0.19 -15.53 9.50
N GLY A 115 0.02 -16.70 10.10
CA GLY A 115 1.20 -17.54 9.95
C GLY A 115 1.17 -18.50 8.75
N VAL A 116 0.08 -18.54 7.98
CA VAL A 116 0.05 -19.33 6.73
C VAL A 116 1.12 -18.79 5.78
N VAL A 117 2.02 -19.66 5.31
CA VAL A 117 3.03 -19.30 4.32
C VAL A 117 2.35 -19.05 2.97
N ASN A 118 2.71 -17.98 2.27
CA ASN A 118 2.05 -17.58 1.03
C ASN A 118 2.04 -18.73 0.00
N LEU A 119 3.19 -19.39 -0.25
CA LEU A 119 3.26 -20.51 -1.18
C LEU A 119 2.45 -21.74 -0.72
N GLU A 120 2.26 -21.95 0.58
CA GLU A 120 1.41 -23.03 1.08
C GLU A 120 -0.06 -22.75 0.77
N LEU A 121 -0.51 -21.49 0.87
CA LEU A 121 -1.84 -21.08 0.42
C LEU A 121 -2.01 -21.32 -1.08
N GLN A 122 -1.03 -20.93 -1.91
CA GLN A 122 -1.10 -21.16 -3.36
C GLN A 122 -1.33 -22.64 -3.70
N LYS A 123 -0.54 -23.53 -3.09
CA LYS A 123 -0.66 -24.98 -3.28
C LYS A 123 -1.99 -25.55 -2.79
N ALA A 124 -2.58 -24.95 -1.75
CA ALA A 124 -3.88 -25.37 -1.23
C ALA A 124 -5.04 -24.95 -2.15
N LEU A 125 -4.88 -23.84 -2.90
CA LEU A 125 -5.89 -23.32 -3.82
C LEU A 125 -5.84 -23.99 -5.20
N GLU A 126 -4.67 -24.42 -5.65
CA GLU A 126 -4.44 -24.98 -6.99
C GLU A 126 -5.39 -26.16 -7.35
N PRO A 127 -5.64 -27.16 -6.48
CA PRO A 127 -6.57 -28.24 -6.79
C PRO A 127 -8.02 -27.80 -7.03
N PHE A 128 -8.38 -26.60 -6.57
CA PHE A 128 -9.70 -26.01 -6.79
C PHE A 128 -9.76 -25.10 -8.02
N GLY A 129 -8.65 -24.94 -8.75
CA GLY A 129 -8.56 -24.06 -9.92
C GLY A 129 -8.42 -22.58 -9.57
N PHE A 130 -7.93 -22.25 -8.37
CA PHE A 130 -7.77 -20.87 -7.90
C PHE A 130 -6.32 -20.56 -7.48
N PHE A 131 -6.00 -19.27 -7.40
CA PHE A 131 -4.75 -18.74 -6.85
C PHE A 131 -5.01 -17.45 -6.04
N TYR A 132 -4.07 -17.11 -5.15
CA TYR A 132 -4.02 -15.81 -4.47
C TYR A 132 -3.03 -14.90 -5.20
N ALA A 133 -3.41 -13.68 -5.54
CA ALA A 133 -2.62 -12.87 -6.48
C ALA A 133 -1.26 -12.37 -5.95
N PRO A 134 -1.16 -11.77 -4.74
CA PRO A 134 0.11 -11.27 -4.22
C PRO A 134 1.16 -12.38 -4.09
N ASP A 135 2.25 -12.26 -4.84
CA ASP A 135 3.28 -13.28 -5.00
C ASP A 135 4.71 -12.74 -4.71
N PRO A 136 4.96 -12.18 -3.50
CA PRO A 136 6.24 -11.57 -3.18
C PRO A 136 7.40 -12.55 -3.44
N ALA A 137 8.59 -12.03 -3.77
CA ALA A 137 9.74 -12.89 -4.06
C ALA A 137 10.07 -13.87 -2.91
N SER A 138 9.74 -13.49 -1.67
CA SER A 138 9.88 -14.28 -0.46
C SER A 138 8.71 -15.25 -0.18
N GLN A 139 7.75 -15.44 -1.09
CA GLN A 139 6.53 -16.26 -0.89
C GLN A 139 6.75 -17.69 -0.35
N ARG A 140 7.96 -18.25 -0.52
CA ARG A 140 8.36 -19.55 0.03
C ARG A 140 8.49 -19.55 1.57
N VAL A 141 8.64 -18.37 2.17
CA VAL A 141 8.92 -18.17 3.60
C VAL A 141 8.07 -17.06 4.23
N SER A 142 7.65 -16.05 3.46
CA SER A 142 6.78 -14.99 3.95
C SER A 142 5.39 -15.54 4.25
N THR A 143 4.76 -15.03 5.31
CA THR A 143 3.41 -15.44 5.70
C THR A 143 2.39 -14.35 5.39
N ILE A 144 1.11 -14.73 5.30
CA ILE A 144 0.01 -13.83 4.96
C ILE A 144 -0.05 -12.61 5.87
N GLY A 145 0.10 -12.78 7.18
CA GLY A 145 0.09 -11.64 8.13
C GLY A 145 1.25 -10.67 7.91
N GLY A 146 2.41 -11.17 7.45
CA GLY A 146 3.55 -10.32 7.09
C GLY A 146 3.29 -9.60 5.77
N ASN A 147 2.68 -10.28 4.80
CA ASN A 147 2.24 -9.66 3.56
C ASN A 147 1.22 -8.53 3.82
N ILE A 148 0.27 -8.74 4.73
CA ILE A 148 -0.66 -7.71 5.17
C ILE A 148 0.06 -6.57 5.90
N GLY A 149 1.00 -6.88 6.80
CA GLY A 149 1.75 -5.88 7.56
C GLY A 149 2.57 -4.92 6.69
N GLU A 150 3.12 -5.41 5.58
CA GLU A 150 3.94 -4.62 4.65
C GLU A 150 3.16 -4.12 3.41
N ASN A 151 1.87 -4.46 3.30
CA ASN A 151 1.10 -4.34 2.05
C ASN A 151 1.88 -4.92 0.84
N ALA A 152 2.40 -6.13 1.01
CA ALA A 152 3.37 -6.72 0.10
C ALA A 152 2.84 -6.79 -1.34
N GLY A 153 3.78 -6.55 -2.26
CA GLY A 153 3.57 -6.69 -3.69
C GLY A 153 4.13 -8.00 -4.24
N GLY A 154 4.53 -7.94 -5.50
CA GLY A 154 5.13 -9.01 -6.28
C GLY A 154 5.00 -8.73 -7.78
N PRO A 155 5.50 -9.63 -8.65
CA PRO A 155 5.35 -9.53 -10.10
C PRO A 155 3.89 -9.46 -10.58
N LEU A 156 2.97 -10.18 -9.93
CA LEU A 156 1.57 -10.26 -10.36
C LEU A 156 0.74 -9.00 -10.03
N CYS A 157 1.28 -8.11 -9.19
CA CYS A 157 0.57 -6.90 -8.77
C CYS A 157 0.27 -5.93 -9.91
N LEU A 158 1.06 -5.98 -10.99
CA LEU A 158 0.86 -5.18 -12.20
C LEU A 158 -0.58 -5.26 -12.72
N LYS A 159 -1.12 -6.47 -12.75
CA LYS A 159 -2.49 -6.75 -13.21
C LYS A 159 -3.47 -6.92 -12.05
N TYR A 160 -3.04 -7.58 -10.98
CA TYR A 160 -3.95 -8.06 -9.93
C TYR A 160 -3.94 -7.26 -8.62
N GLY A 161 -3.16 -6.17 -8.56
CA GLY A 161 -3.07 -5.31 -7.38
C GLY A 161 -2.21 -5.87 -6.26
N VAL A 162 -1.98 -5.06 -5.22
CA VAL A 162 -1.17 -5.43 -4.06
C VAL A 162 -2.02 -6.14 -2.99
N THR A 163 -1.44 -6.43 -1.83
CA THR A 163 -2.16 -7.11 -0.74
C THR A 163 -3.46 -6.38 -0.36
N SER A 164 -3.47 -5.04 -0.32
CA SER A 164 -4.66 -4.25 0.03
C SER A 164 -5.84 -4.36 -0.96
N ASP A 165 -5.58 -4.82 -2.19
CA ASP A 165 -6.59 -5.07 -3.22
C ASP A 165 -7.09 -6.53 -3.23
N ASN A 166 -6.50 -7.38 -2.39
CA ASN A 166 -6.76 -8.81 -2.31
C ASN A 166 -7.18 -9.28 -0.91
N VAL A 167 -7.41 -8.34 0.01
CA VAL A 167 -8.00 -8.57 1.34
C VAL A 167 -9.42 -8.05 1.33
N GLU A 168 -10.35 -8.90 1.77
CA GLU A 168 -11.79 -8.62 1.79
C GLU A 168 -12.27 -8.25 3.20
N LYS A 169 -11.69 -8.91 4.21
CA LYS A 169 -12.02 -8.72 5.62
C LYS A 169 -10.83 -9.11 6.51
N LEU A 170 -10.67 -8.41 7.63
CA LEU A 170 -9.67 -8.67 8.66
C LEU A 170 -10.33 -8.80 10.03
N GLU A 171 -9.81 -9.70 10.85
CA GLU A 171 -9.99 -9.69 12.29
C GLU A 171 -8.69 -9.25 12.96
N VAL A 172 -8.78 -8.26 13.83
CA VAL A 172 -7.63 -7.50 14.35
C VAL A 172 -7.76 -7.34 15.86
N VAL A 173 -6.64 -7.48 16.56
CA VAL A 173 -6.49 -7.07 17.96
C VAL A 173 -5.93 -5.64 18.00
N THR A 174 -6.69 -4.71 18.59
CA THR A 174 -6.27 -3.30 18.72
C THR A 174 -5.13 -3.15 19.73
N PRO A 175 -4.43 -1.99 19.77
CA PRO A 175 -3.40 -1.73 20.75
C PRO A 175 -3.85 -1.83 22.22
N GLU A 176 -5.13 -1.59 22.52
CA GLU A 176 -5.71 -1.82 23.86
C GLU A 176 -6.22 -3.25 24.09
N GLY A 177 -6.09 -4.13 23.10
CA GLY A 177 -6.45 -5.55 23.19
C GLY A 177 -7.93 -5.85 22.93
N GLU A 178 -8.66 -4.99 22.21
CA GLU A 178 -10.00 -5.31 21.71
C GLU A 178 -9.93 -6.11 20.41
N VAL A 179 -10.83 -7.07 20.22
CA VAL A 179 -10.97 -7.75 18.92
C VAL A 179 -11.97 -6.96 18.07
N LYS A 180 -11.54 -6.54 16.88
CA LYS A 180 -12.34 -5.84 15.89
C LYS A 180 -12.35 -6.62 14.59
N THR A 181 -13.45 -6.49 13.87
CA THR A 181 -13.60 -7.03 12.52
C THR A 181 -13.83 -5.88 11.57
N TRP A 182 -13.06 -5.80 10.50
CA TRP A 182 -13.22 -4.79 9.46
C TRP A 182 -13.31 -5.45 8.08
N SER A 183 -14.25 -5.00 7.25
CA SER A 183 -14.48 -5.45 5.89
C SER A 183 -14.43 -4.28 4.92
N ARG A 184 -14.05 -4.54 3.66
CA ARG A 184 -14.16 -3.52 2.60
C ARG A 184 -15.61 -3.04 2.40
N THR A 185 -16.58 -3.87 2.78
CA THR A 185 -18.03 -3.60 2.63
C THR A 185 -18.64 -2.91 3.85
N ASP A 186 -17.89 -2.67 4.92
CA ASP A 186 -18.42 -1.99 6.10
C ASP A 186 -18.88 -0.58 5.73
N HIS A 187 -20.00 -0.15 6.32
CA HIS A 187 -20.39 1.25 6.31
C HIS A 187 -19.35 2.06 7.10
N GLY A 188 -19.13 3.32 6.74
CA GLY A 188 -18.09 4.13 7.38
C GLY A 188 -16.80 4.30 6.58
N PRO A 189 -15.88 5.12 7.11
CA PRO A 189 -14.48 5.15 6.70
C PRO A 189 -13.84 3.76 6.64
N ASP A 190 -12.90 3.55 5.72
CA ASP A 190 -12.23 2.26 5.52
C ASP A 190 -11.08 2.04 6.53
N LEU A 191 -11.40 1.51 7.71
CA LEU A 191 -10.37 1.16 8.71
C LEU A 191 -9.53 -0.05 8.29
N MET A 192 -10.05 -0.92 7.43
CA MET A 192 -9.30 -2.07 6.92
C MET A 192 -8.11 -1.61 6.07
N GLY A 193 -8.30 -0.60 5.22
CA GLY A 193 -7.25 -0.02 4.38
C GLY A 193 -6.02 0.41 5.19
N VAL A 194 -6.22 1.23 6.23
CA VAL A 194 -5.09 1.73 7.06
C VAL A 194 -4.40 0.65 7.88
N MET A 195 -5.09 -0.47 8.19
CA MET A 195 -4.49 -1.60 8.90
C MET A 195 -3.47 -2.36 8.03
N ILE A 196 -3.71 -2.44 6.72
CA ILE A 196 -2.82 -3.07 5.74
C ILE A 196 -1.65 -2.12 5.46
N GLY A 197 -0.41 -2.60 5.56
CA GLY A 197 0.78 -1.75 5.48
C GLY A 197 1.11 -1.00 6.77
N SER A 198 0.36 -1.23 7.87
CA SER A 198 0.61 -0.56 9.15
C SER A 198 1.84 -1.07 9.90
N GLU A 199 2.52 -2.12 9.41
CA GLU A 199 3.66 -2.76 10.05
C GLU A 199 3.44 -3.11 11.54
N GLY A 200 2.19 -3.37 11.94
CA GLY A 200 1.83 -3.68 13.32
C GLY A 200 1.81 -2.48 14.27
N THR A 201 1.87 -1.24 13.75
CA THR A 201 1.77 -0.04 14.58
C THR A 201 0.31 0.30 14.95
N LEU A 202 -0.68 -0.21 14.20
CA LEU A 202 -2.10 0.09 14.44
C LEU A 202 -2.88 -1.10 15.04
N GLY A 203 -2.24 -2.27 15.17
CA GLY A 203 -2.88 -3.47 15.71
C GLY A 203 -2.20 -4.76 15.25
N ILE A 204 -2.87 -5.89 15.48
CA ILE A 204 -2.37 -7.23 15.13
C ILE A 204 -3.46 -7.99 14.38
N VAL A 205 -3.19 -8.37 13.13
CA VAL A 205 -4.10 -9.23 12.36
C VAL A 205 -4.04 -10.66 12.91
N ILE A 206 -5.20 -11.22 13.25
CA ILE A 206 -5.33 -12.60 13.76
C ILE A 206 -6.09 -13.53 12.81
N ASN A 207 -6.93 -13.02 11.92
CA ASN A 207 -7.53 -13.75 10.81
C ASN A 207 -7.71 -12.84 9.60
N ALA A 208 -7.61 -13.39 8.38
CA ALA A 208 -7.80 -12.66 7.13
C ALA A 208 -8.66 -13.46 6.15
N TRP A 209 -9.61 -12.77 5.50
CA TRP A 209 -10.36 -13.27 4.36
C TRP A 209 -9.74 -12.68 3.10
N LEU A 210 -9.22 -13.56 2.25
CA LEU A 210 -8.49 -13.21 1.05
C LEU A 210 -9.32 -13.51 -0.18
N LYS A 211 -9.29 -12.60 -1.15
CA LYS A 211 -9.85 -12.81 -2.48
C LYS A 211 -9.00 -13.87 -3.21
N ILE A 212 -9.64 -14.90 -3.74
CA ILE A 212 -8.98 -15.89 -4.61
C ILE A 212 -9.49 -15.76 -6.05
N LEU A 213 -8.59 -15.91 -7.01
CA LEU A 213 -8.86 -15.69 -8.43
C LEU A 213 -8.78 -17.02 -9.19
N PRO A 214 -9.61 -17.23 -10.23
CA PRO A 214 -9.49 -18.42 -11.05
C PRO A 214 -8.14 -18.43 -11.76
N ILE A 215 -7.49 -19.59 -11.86
CA ILE A 215 -6.27 -19.74 -12.65
C ILE A 215 -6.60 -19.42 -14.11
N PRO A 216 -5.87 -18.51 -14.78
CA PRO A 216 -6.14 -18.18 -16.18
C PRO A 216 -6.00 -19.40 -17.10
N GLU A 217 -6.92 -19.54 -18.06
CA GLU A 217 -6.95 -20.66 -19.02
C GLU A 217 -5.70 -20.71 -19.91
N HIS A 218 -5.16 -19.53 -20.23
CA HIS A 218 -3.99 -19.40 -21.07
C HIS A 218 -2.98 -18.45 -20.43
N ILE A 219 -1.74 -18.95 -20.32
CA ILE A 219 -0.57 -18.19 -19.85
C ILE A 219 0.53 -18.36 -20.90
N LYS A 220 1.15 -17.25 -21.32
CA LYS A 220 2.33 -17.27 -22.19
C LYS A 220 3.42 -16.40 -21.60
N THR A 221 4.61 -16.98 -21.48
CA THR A 221 5.80 -16.32 -20.94
C THR A 221 6.82 -16.17 -22.06
N ALA A 222 7.45 -15.00 -22.13
CA ALA A 222 8.54 -14.73 -23.04
C ALA A 222 9.69 -14.05 -22.31
N SER A 223 10.91 -14.27 -22.80
CA SER A 223 12.10 -13.54 -22.42
C SER A 223 12.62 -12.73 -23.61
N ALA A 224 12.99 -11.48 -23.38
CA ALA A 224 13.57 -10.60 -24.39
C ALA A 224 14.95 -10.08 -23.91
N ALA A 225 15.99 -10.34 -24.69
CA ALA A 225 17.38 -9.96 -24.40
C ALA A 225 17.72 -8.61 -25.07
N PHE A 226 18.43 -7.74 -24.35
CA PHE A 226 18.78 -6.41 -24.82
C PHE A 226 20.28 -6.12 -24.63
N PRO A 227 20.90 -5.34 -25.54
CA PRO A 227 22.29 -4.92 -25.42
C PRO A 227 22.48 -3.79 -24.38
N SER A 228 21.40 -3.22 -23.86
CA SER A 228 21.44 -2.27 -22.77
C SER A 228 20.16 -2.31 -21.94
N LEU A 229 20.28 -2.04 -20.64
CA LEU A 229 19.11 -1.91 -19.77
C LEU A 229 18.25 -0.68 -20.12
N GLY A 230 18.83 0.37 -20.72
CA GLY A 230 18.07 1.52 -21.20
C GLY A 230 17.08 1.13 -22.30
N SER A 231 17.55 0.38 -23.30
CA SER A 231 16.71 -0.15 -24.38
C SER A 231 15.58 -1.06 -23.86
N ALA A 232 15.87 -1.86 -22.83
CA ALA A 232 14.85 -2.66 -22.15
C ALA A 232 13.78 -1.79 -21.45
N MET A 233 14.17 -0.70 -20.78
CA MET A 233 13.22 0.22 -20.14
C MET A 233 12.38 0.99 -21.17
N ASP A 234 12.96 1.39 -22.31
CA ASP A 234 12.21 2.03 -23.39
C ASP A 234 11.14 1.08 -23.97
N ALA A 235 11.47 -0.22 -24.10
CA ALA A 235 10.51 -1.25 -24.50
C ALA A 235 9.37 -1.39 -23.46
N VAL A 236 9.68 -1.40 -22.16
CA VAL A 236 8.69 -1.45 -21.08
C VAL A 236 7.71 -0.28 -21.16
N THR A 237 8.21 0.95 -21.27
CA THR A 237 7.36 2.15 -21.39
C THR A 237 6.45 2.04 -22.61
N ARG A 238 6.96 1.56 -23.75
CA ARG A 238 6.18 1.40 -24.98
C ARG A 238 5.10 0.32 -24.85
N ILE A 239 5.40 -0.85 -24.28
CA ILE A 239 4.43 -1.94 -24.04
C ILE A 239 3.23 -1.42 -23.22
N ILE A 240 3.50 -0.72 -22.12
CA ILE A 240 2.43 -0.20 -21.27
C ILE A 240 1.64 0.91 -21.99
N SER A 241 2.35 1.85 -22.64
CA SER A 241 1.71 2.97 -23.34
C SER A 241 0.86 2.55 -24.54
N SER A 242 1.14 1.37 -25.13
CA SER A 242 0.30 0.78 -26.17
C SER A 242 -0.98 0.13 -25.64
N GLY A 243 -1.20 0.16 -24.32
CA GLY A 243 -2.38 -0.40 -23.66
C GLY A 243 -2.29 -1.89 -23.35
N ILE A 244 -1.14 -2.52 -23.56
CA ILE A 244 -0.91 -3.91 -23.17
C ILE A 244 -0.53 -3.91 -21.70
N LEU A 245 -1.30 -4.61 -20.87
CA LEU A 245 -1.03 -4.78 -19.45
C LEU A 245 -0.69 -6.26 -19.16
N PRO A 246 0.60 -6.62 -19.22
CA PRO A 246 1.03 -7.97 -18.86
C PRO A 246 0.60 -8.34 -17.44
N ARG A 247 0.46 -9.64 -17.15
CA ARG A 247 0.32 -10.08 -15.76
C ARG A 247 1.61 -9.90 -14.96
N ALA A 248 2.75 -9.92 -15.66
CA ALA A 248 4.05 -9.55 -15.12
C ALA A 248 4.95 -8.98 -16.22
N LEU A 249 5.74 -7.97 -15.87
CA LEU A 249 6.72 -7.35 -16.74
C LEU A 249 7.95 -6.99 -15.89
N GLU A 250 8.90 -7.91 -15.86
CA GLU A 250 10.06 -7.90 -14.97
C GLU A 250 11.33 -7.61 -15.74
N ALA A 251 12.33 -6.99 -15.10
CA ALA A 251 13.64 -6.80 -15.71
C ALA A 251 14.78 -7.24 -14.78
N MET A 252 15.87 -7.71 -15.38
CA MET A 252 17.13 -8.04 -14.72
C MET A 252 18.29 -7.48 -15.53
N ASP A 253 19.28 -6.90 -14.86
CA ASP A 253 20.54 -6.49 -15.47
C ASP A 253 21.58 -7.62 -15.50
N LYS A 254 22.71 -7.35 -16.15
CA LYS A 254 23.82 -8.29 -16.26
C LYS A 254 24.32 -8.84 -14.94
N VAL A 255 24.52 -7.99 -13.93
CA VAL A 255 24.97 -8.42 -12.59
C VAL A 255 23.97 -9.41 -11.98
N SER A 256 22.68 -9.12 -12.10
CA SER A 256 21.61 -9.99 -11.61
C SER A 256 21.54 -11.33 -12.34
N MET A 257 21.68 -11.31 -13.68
CA MET A 257 21.71 -12.52 -14.49
C MET A 257 22.92 -13.39 -14.17
N ASP A 258 24.10 -12.79 -14.07
CA ASP A 258 25.35 -13.50 -13.77
C ASP A 258 25.32 -14.10 -12.35
N ALA A 259 24.72 -13.40 -11.38
CA ALA A 259 24.48 -13.95 -10.04
C ALA A 259 23.51 -15.15 -10.09
N ALA A 260 22.40 -15.02 -10.81
CA ALA A 260 21.37 -16.06 -10.92
C ALA A 260 21.84 -17.32 -11.66
N SER A 261 22.76 -17.19 -12.62
CA SER A 261 23.28 -18.34 -13.40
C SER A 261 24.18 -19.27 -12.58
N GLN A 262 24.73 -18.78 -11.46
CA GLN A 262 25.62 -19.55 -10.56
C GLN A 262 26.81 -20.18 -11.30
N GLY A 263 27.37 -19.49 -12.29
CA GLY A 263 28.49 -19.98 -13.10
C GLY A 263 28.12 -20.99 -14.19
N LYS A 264 26.83 -21.26 -14.40
CA LYS A 264 26.34 -21.98 -15.59
C LYS A 264 26.31 -21.03 -16.79
N GLU A 265 26.44 -21.61 -17.99
CA GLU A 265 26.36 -20.85 -19.24
C GLU A 265 24.98 -20.18 -19.35
N ASN A 266 24.98 -18.88 -19.66
CA ASN A 266 23.74 -18.11 -19.73
C ASN A 266 22.99 -18.49 -21.02
N SER A 267 21.68 -18.68 -20.94
CA SER A 267 20.85 -19.05 -22.10
C SER A 267 20.62 -17.89 -23.08
N PHE A 268 21.12 -16.70 -22.78
CA PHE A 268 20.97 -15.49 -23.60
C PHE A 268 22.21 -15.25 -24.49
N PRO A 269 22.04 -14.60 -25.66
CA PRO A 269 23.15 -14.30 -26.56
C PRO A 269 24.29 -13.51 -25.90
N SER A 270 25.50 -13.65 -26.43
CA SER A 270 26.63 -12.80 -26.05
C SER A 270 26.31 -11.32 -26.26
N GLY A 271 26.77 -10.46 -25.33
CA GLY A 271 26.47 -9.02 -25.33
C GLY A 271 25.13 -8.64 -24.71
N THR A 272 24.41 -9.58 -24.08
CA THR A 272 23.17 -9.27 -23.34
C THR A 272 23.49 -8.57 -22.02
N GLU A 273 23.03 -7.33 -21.89
CA GLU A 273 23.21 -6.50 -20.69
C GLU A 273 21.93 -6.40 -19.83
N ALA A 274 20.79 -6.76 -20.40
CA ALA A 274 19.51 -6.80 -19.71
C ALA A 274 18.55 -7.82 -20.34
N VAL A 275 17.66 -8.37 -19.51
CA VAL A 275 16.57 -9.24 -19.95
C VAL A 275 15.26 -8.76 -19.36
N LEU A 276 14.22 -8.74 -20.21
CA LEU A 276 12.83 -8.66 -19.77
C LEU A 276 12.23 -10.06 -19.67
N ILE A 277 11.45 -10.30 -18.63
CA ILE A 277 10.52 -11.44 -18.55
C ILE A 277 9.12 -10.86 -18.63
N ILE A 278 8.40 -11.23 -19.69
CA ILE A 278 7.05 -10.78 -19.97
C ILE A 278 6.11 -11.97 -19.85
N GLU A 279 5.04 -11.82 -19.07
CA GLU A 279 4.00 -12.83 -18.97
C GLU A 279 2.63 -12.24 -19.28
N LEU A 280 1.91 -12.89 -20.18
CA LEU A 280 0.55 -12.54 -20.60
C LEU A 280 -0.41 -13.65 -20.17
N ASP A 281 -1.63 -13.26 -19.80
CA ASP A 281 -2.71 -14.19 -19.50
C ASP A 281 -4.09 -13.68 -19.93
N GLY A 282 -5.00 -14.63 -20.13
CA GLY A 282 -6.36 -14.38 -20.55
C GLY A 282 -7.14 -15.65 -20.85
N SER A 283 -8.39 -15.48 -21.23
CA SER A 283 -9.30 -16.56 -21.64
C SER A 283 -9.28 -16.85 -23.14
N ASP A 284 -8.90 -15.88 -23.98
CA ASP A 284 -8.83 -16.08 -25.43
C ASP A 284 -7.38 -16.31 -25.89
N PRO A 285 -7.04 -17.49 -26.46
CA PRO A 285 -5.69 -17.75 -26.95
C PRO A 285 -5.33 -16.90 -28.17
N VAL A 286 -6.31 -16.48 -28.98
CA VAL A 286 -6.10 -15.53 -30.09
C VAL A 286 -5.71 -14.17 -29.54
N SER A 287 -6.27 -13.78 -28.39
CA SER A 287 -5.89 -12.58 -27.66
C SER A 287 -4.41 -12.51 -27.38
N ILE A 288 -3.99 -13.49 -26.61
CA ILE A 288 -2.64 -13.57 -26.09
C ILE A 288 -1.64 -13.65 -27.23
N LYS A 289 -1.98 -14.35 -28.32
CA LYS A 289 -1.14 -14.40 -29.51
C LYS A 289 -0.92 -13.02 -30.12
N ARG A 290 -1.97 -12.22 -30.32
CA ARG A 290 -1.86 -10.86 -30.89
C ARG A 290 -1.09 -9.92 -29.96
N GLU A 291 -1.34 -9.99 -28.65
CA GLU A 291 -0.58 -9.20 -27.67
C GLU A 291 0.90 -9.60 -27.67
N LEU A 292 1.21 -10.89 -27.75
CA LEU A 292 2.59 -11.39 -27.79
C LEU A 292 3.32 -10.95 -29.07
N GLU A 293 2.64 -10.96 -30.21
CA GLU A 293 3.17 -10.43 -31.48
C GLU A 293 3.46 -8.93 -31.40
N ALA A 294 2.55 -8.15 -30.77
CA ALA A 294 2.74 -6.73 -30.54
C ALA A 294 3.91 -6.46 -29.57
N VAL A 295 4.00 -7.21 -28.45
CA VAL A 295 5.13 -7.14 -27.51
C VAL A 295 6.44 -7.46 -28.22
N HIS A 296 6.50 -8.55 -28.99
CA HIS A 296 7.70 -8.91 -29.74
C HIS A 296 8.11 -7.80 -30.69
N LYS A 297 7.18 -7.24 -31.47
CA LYS A 297 7.45 -6.10 -32.35
C LYS A 297 8.03 -4.91 -31.59
N ILE A 298 7.41 -4.52 -30.47
CA ILE A 298 7.90 -3.41 -29.64
C ILE A 298 9.32 -3.71 -29.12
N CYS A 299 9.58 -4.91 -28.62
CA CYS A 299 10.91 -5.29 -28.16
C CYS A 299 11.94 -5.18 -29.31
N THR A 300 11.63 -5.70 -30.50
CA THR A 300 12.51 -5.64 -31.68
C THR A 300 12.80 -4.20 -32.11
N GLU A 301 11.78 -3.34 -32.15
CA GLU A 301 11.94 -1.90 -32.44
C GLU A 301 12.81 -1.17 -31.40
N ASN A 302 12.99 -1.75 -30.21
CA ASN A 302 13.85 -1.24 -29.13
C ASN A 302 15.12 -2.09 -28.97
N SER A 303 15.66 -2.61 -30.08
CA SER A 303 16.97 -3.29 -30.12
C SER A 303 17.04 -4.63 -29.38
N CYS A 304 15.92 -5.33 -29.22
CA CYS A 304 15.93 -6.71 -28.71
C CYS A 304 16.79 -7.61 -29.62
N SER A 305 17.79 -8.27 -29.03
CA SER A 305 18.71 -9.17 -29.74
C SER A 305 18.20 -10.61 -29.84
N ALA A 306 17.36 -11.03 -28.89
CA ALA A 306 16.67 -12.32 -28.94
C ALA A 306 15.36 -12.27 -28.16
N PHE A 307 14.29 -12.76 -28.79
CA PHE A 307 12.97 -12.92 -28.18
C PHE A 307 12.60 -14.40 -28.18
N LYS A 308 12.43 -15.00 -27.00
CA LYS A 308 12.12 -16.43 -26.85
C LYS A 308 10.83 -16.61 -26.06
N ILE A 309 9.89 -17.34 -26.64
CA ILE A 309 8.65 -17.76 -25.99
C ILE A 309 8.89 -19.12 -25.32
N SER A 310 8.47 -19.30 -24.07
CA SER A 310 8.56 -20.59 -23.38
C SER A 310 7.69 -21.64 -24.08
N GLY A 311 8.25 -22.81 -24.40
CA GLY A 311 7.53 -23.87 -25.09
C GLY A 311 6.59 -24.68 -24.18
N ASN A 312 6.86 -24.73 -22.88
CA ASN A 312 6.13 -25.53 -21.89
C ASN A 312 6.29 -24.95 -20.46
N GLU A 313 5.56 -25.53 -19.49
CA GLU A 313 5.58 -25.08 -18.09
C GLU A 313 6.96 -25.23 -17.43
N SER A 314 7.76 -26.22 -17.82
CA SER A 314 9.11 -26.41 -17.25
C SER A 314 10.03 -25.25 -17.63
N GLU A 315 10.03 -24.84 -18.90
CA GLU A 315 10.81 -23.69 -19.37
C GLU A 315 10.34 -22.38 -18.71
N ARG A 316 9.02 -22.19 -18.59
CA ARG A 316 8.42 -21.06 -17.86
C ARG A 316 8.89 -21.03 -16.40
N ALA A 317 8.80 -22.16 -15.70
CA ALA A 317 9.20 -22.26 -14.30
C ALA A 317 10.69 -21.98 -14.10
N GLN A 318 11.56 -22.38 -15.05
CA GLN A 318 12.99 -22.06 -15.01
C GLN A 318 13.27 -20.56 -15.12
N LEU A 319 12.59 -19.85 -16.03
CA LEU A 319 12.70 -18.38 -16.14
C LEU A 319 12.31 -17.70 -14.82
N TRP A 320 11.19 -18.11 -14.23
CA TRP A 320 10.73 -17.57 -12.96
C TRP A 320 11.63 -17.92 -11.78
N ALA A 321 12.18 -19.13 -11.75
CA ALA A 321 13.13 -19.56 -10.73
C ALA A 321 14.42 -18.72 -10.79
N ALA A 322 14.91 -18.39 -11.99
CA ALA A 322 16.05 -17.49 -12.16
C ALA A 322 15.73 -16.08 -11.63
N ARG A 323 14.60 -15.50 -12.03
CA ARG A 323 14.19 -14.14 -11.60
C ARG A 323 13.94 -14.02 -10.10
N LYS A 324 13.25 -14.97 -9.50
CA LYS A 324 12.98 -15.00 -8.04
C LYS A 324 14.23 -15.41 -7.24
N GLY A 325 15.15 -16.15 -7.86
CA GLY A 325 16.41 -16.58 -7.27
C GLY A 325 17.57 -15.58 -7.36
N ALA A 326 17.45 -14.52 -8.17
CA ALA A 326 18.53 -13.56 -8.39
C ALA A 326 18.97 -12.84 -7.10
N TYR A 327 18.02 -12.35 -6.30
CA TYR A 327 18.33 -11.68 -5.02
C TYR A 327 19.12 -12.56 -4.03
N PRO A 328 18.65 -13.77 -3.65
CA PRO A 328 19.42 -14.62 -2.74
C PRO A 328 20.73 -15.11 -3.36
N ALA A 329 20.85 -15.13 -4.69
CA ALA A 329 22.12 -15.45 -5.35
C ALA A 329 23.17 -14.33 -5.19
N MET A 330 22.77 -13.06 -5.17
CA MET A 330 23.68 -11.93 -4.94
C MET A 330 24.31 -11.97 -3.53
N ALA A 331 23.61 -12.52 -2.54
CA ALA A 331 24.14 -12.72 -1.19
C ALA A 331 25.31 -13.74 -1.13
N ARG A 332 25.69 -14.35 -2.25
CA ARG A 332 26.91 -15.17 -2.37
C ARG A 332 28.13 -14.37 -2.84
N LEU A 333 27.92 -13.16 -3.37
CA LEU A 333 28.98 -12.29 -3.87
C LEU A 333 29.65 -11.50 -2.74
N ALA A 334 28.88 -11.14 -1.71
CA ALA A 334 29.37 -10.52 -0.47
C ALA A 334 28.42 -10.91 0.68
N PRO A 335 28.80 -10.74 1.96
CA PRO A 335 27.97 -11.18 3.08
C PRO A 335 26.67 -10.38 3.22
N ASP A 336 26.56 -9.21 2.56
CA ASP A 336 25.43 -8.30 2.69
C ASP A 336 24.92 -7.75 1.37
N VAL A 337 23.61 -7.51 1.35
CA VAL A 337 22.91 -6.83 0.27
C VAL A 337 21.93 -5.84 0.87
N LEU A 338 22.08 -4.55 0.56
CA LEU A 338 21.08 -3.51 0.85
C LEU A 338 20.16 -3.41 -0.35
N VAL A 339 18.84 -3.50 -0.13
CA VAL A 339 17.84 -3.43 -1.19
C VAL A 339 17.10 -2.11 -1.07
N GLU A 340 17.31 -1.24 -2.04
CA GLU A 340 16.43 -0.08 -2.23
C GLU A 340 15.13 -0.53 -2.93
N ASP A 341 14.04 0.19 -2.69
CA ASP A 341 12.68 -0.17 -3.13
C ASP A 341 11.90 1.07 -3.59
N GLY A 342 12.52 1.89 -4.44
CA GLY A 342 11.88 3.11 -4.93
C GLY A 342 10.91 2.82 -6.08
N VAL A 343 9.84 3.62 -6.19
CA VAL A 343 8.91 3.55 -7.32
C VAL A 343 8.93 4.88 -8.05
N VAL A 344 8.92 4.85 -9.38
CA VAL A 344 8.71 6.05 -10.22
C VAL A 344 7.54 5.85 -11.17
N PRO A 345 6.91 6.92 -11.69
CA PRO A 345 5.98 6.80 -12.81
C PRO A 345 6.66 6.04 -13.96
N ARG A 346 5.94 5.13 -14.61
CA ARG A 346 6.49 4.20 -15.62
C ARG A 346 7.26 4.91 -16.75
N PRO A 347 6.84 6.09 -17.26
CA PRO A 347 7.61 6.85 -18.26
C PRO A 347 8.97 7.39 -17.76
N ARG A 348 9.19 7.45 -16.45
CA ARG A 348 10.41 7.97 -15.82
C ARG A 348 11.43 6.87 -15.50
N LEU A 349 11.10 5.59 -15.73
CA LEU A 349 12.01 4.46 -15.52
C LEU A 349 13.38 4.60 -16.20
N PRO A 350 13.49 5.01 -17.49
CA PRO A 350 14.79 5.20 -18.11
C PRO A 350 15.66 6.25 -17.40
N GLU A 351 15.05 7.30 -16.84
CA GLU A 351 15.76 8.36 -16.12
C GLU A 351 16.20 7.92 -14.73
N ALA A 352 15.29 7.30 -13.96
CA ALA A 352 15.59 6.72 -12.65
C ALA A 352 16.76 5.73 -12.73
N LEU A 353 16.81 4.93 -13.79
CA LEU A 353 17.89 4.00 -14.04
C LEU A 353 19.24 4.70 -14.29
N ARG A 354 19.26 5.73 -15.15
CA ARG A 354 20.49 6.49 -15.43
C ARG A 354 21.03 7.11 -14.16
N GLU A 355 20.17 7.72 -13.34
CA GLU A 355 20.55 8.33 -12.07
C GLU A 355 21.06 7.29 -11.08
N THR A 356 20.36 6.16 -10.93
CA THR A 356 20.81 5.04 -10.09
C THR A 356 22.21 4.57 -10.47
N ARG A 357 22.48 4.32 -11.76
CA ARG A 357 23.80 3.88 -12.23
C ARG A 357 24.89 4.92 -11.99
N ALA A 358 24.56 6.20 -12.19
CA ALA A 358 25.49 7.29 -11.89
C ALA A 358 25.82 7.35 -10.39
N ILE A 359 24.83 7.16 -9.51
CA ILE A 359 25.01 7.13 -8.05
C ILE A 359 25.87 5.93 -7.64
N ILE A 360 25.56 4.73 -8.11
CA ILE A 360 26.34 3.52 -7.83
C ILE A 360 27.81 3.71 -8.27
N SER A 361 28.04 4.28 -9.46
CA SER A 361 29.38 4.57 -9.98
C SER A 361 30.11 5.63 -9.15
N LYS A 362 29.43 6.73 -8.80
CA LYS A 362 29.95 7.83 -7.96
C LYS A 362 30.46 7.31 -6.62
N TYR A 363 29.73 6.38 -6.00
CA TYR A 363 30.11 5.78 -4.72
C TYR A 363 31.02 4.56 -4.83
N LYS A 364 31.41 4.16 -6.06
CA LYS A 364 32.25 2.99 -6.34
C LYS A 364 31.68 1.70 -5.73
N LEU A 365 30.38 1.48 -5.90
CA LEU A 365 29.66 0.32 -5.39
C LEU A 365 29.33 -0.64 -6.53
N THR A 366 29.05 -1.89 -6.18
CA THR A 366 28.47 -2.88 -7.11
C THR A 366 27.02 -3.12 -6.72
N ALA A 367 26.12 -3.09 -7.69
CA ALA A 367 24.71 -3.40 -7.46
C ALA A 367 24.14 -4.23 -8.60
N GLY A 368 23.29 -5.20 -8.25
CA GLY A 368 22.40 -5.84 -9.21
C GLY A 368 21.07 -5.10 -9.29
N LEU A 369 20.57 -4.87 -10.49
CA LEU A 369 19.33 -4.13 -10.71
C LEU A 369 18.21 -5.10 -11.12
N LEU A 370 17.23 -5.25 -10.21
CA LEU A 370 15.98 -5.97 -10.42
C LEU A 370 14.83 -4.99 -10.49
N PHE A 371 13.78 -5.32 -11.24
CA PHE A 371 12.64 -4.43 -11.43
C PHE A 371 11.32 -5.19 -11.49
N HIS A 372 10.29 -4.64 -10.85
CA HIS A 372 8.92 -4.78 -11.33
C HIS A 372 8.67 -3.68 -12.35
N ALA A 373 9.27 -3.85 -13.53
CA ALA A 373 9.37 -2.80 -14.54
C ALA A 373 7.99 -2.33 -15.02
N GLY A 374 7.02 -3.24 -15.08
CA GLY A 374 5.64 -2.88 -15.41
C GLY A 374 4.99 -1.91 -14.43
N ASP A 375 5.42 -1.83 -13.17
CA ASP A 375 4.84 -0.96 -12.14
C ASP A 375 5.72 0.24 -11.76
N GLY A 376 6.88 0.37 -12.41
CA GLY A 376 7.81 1.45 -12.08
C GLY A 376 8.65 1.21 -10.82
N ASN A 377 8.58 0.01 -10.21
CA ASN A 377 9.32 -0.31 -8.99
C ASN A 377 10.75 -0.78 -9.31
N ILE A 378 11.73 -0.09 -8.76
CA ILE A 378 13.16 -0.36 -8.97
C ILE A 378 13.76 -0.98 -7.69
N HIS A 379 14.56 -2.02 -7.85
CA HIS A 379 15.29 -2.65 -6.76
C HIS A 379 16.80 -2.67 -7.03
N PRO A 380 17.51 -1.58 -6.73
CA PRO A 380 18.96 -1.59 -6.60
C PRO A 380 19.38 -2.46 -5.41
N ASN A 381 20.04 -3.57 -5.70
CA ASN A 381 20.57 -4.51 -4.72
C ASN A 381 22.06 -4.23 -4.55
N ILE A 382 22.42 -3.34 -3.63
CA ILE A 382 23.80 -2.91 -3.39
C ILE A 382 24.50 -3.99 -2.57
N ILE A 383 25.53 -4.59 -3.16
CA ILE A 383 26.29 -5.71 -2.60
C ILE A 383 27.49 -5.14 -1.82
N PHE A 384 27.68 -5.53 -0.56
CA PHE A 384 28.73 -4.97 0.29
C PHE A 384 29.18 -5.92 1.42
N ASP A 385 30.24 -5.55 2.11
CA ASP A 385 30.69 -6.18 3.34
C ASP A 385 30.44 -5.28 4.55
N ARG A 386 29.51 -5.66 5.44
CA ARG A 386 29.22 -4.84 6.64
C ARG A 386 30.40 -4.64 7.58
N ARG A 387 31.48 -5.42 7.44
CA ARG A 387 32.71 -5.29 8.23
C ARG A 387 33.55 -4.09 7.78
N ASP A 388 33.40 -3.62 6.54
CA ASP A 388 33.99 -2.35 6.09
C ASP A 388 33.05 -1.19 6.43
N THR A 389 33.37 -0.47 7.51
CA THR A 389 32.56 0.66 7.97
C THR A 389 32.52 1.83 6.99
N GLU A 390 33.54 2.03 6.16
CA GLU A 390 33.54 3.09 5.15
C GLU A 390 32.69 2.68 3.94
N GLU A 391 32.71 1.41 3.55
CA GLU A 391 31.78 0.88 2.55
C GLU A 391 30.33 1.04 3.01
N VAL A 392 30.00 0.66 4.25
CA VAL A 392 28.67 0.85 4.83
C VAL A 392 28.22 2.32 4.75
N LYS A 393 29.12 3.29 5.00
CA LYS A 393 28.81 4.71 4.86
C LYS A 393 28.49 5.09 3.40
N ARG A 394 29.24 4.57 2.42
CA ARG A 394 28.98 4.80 0.99
C ARG A 394 27.66 4.17 0.56
N VAL A 395 27.40 2.93 0.97
CA VAL A 395 26.16 2.18 0.70
C VAL A 395 24.94 2.95 1.19
N LYS A 396 24.93 3.39 2.45
CA LYS A 396 23.82 4.18 3.02
C LYS A 396 23.60 5.52 2.30
N LYS A 397 24.68 6.21 1.93
CA LYS A 397 24.59 7.47 1.18
C LYS A 397 24.04 7.24 -0.23
N ALA A 398 24.51 6.21 -0.92
CA ALA A 398 24.02 5.83 -2.25
C ALA A 398 22.53 5.48 -2.20
N GLY A 399 22.12 4.65 -1.23
CA GLY A 399 20.72 4.30 -1.01
C GLY A 399 19.81 5.52 -0.86
N TYR A 400 20.19 6.44 0.03
CA TYR A 400 19.45 7.69 0.22
C TYR A 400 19.43 8.59 -1.03
N GLU A 401 20.52 8.68 -1.79
CA GLU A 401 20.52 9.43 -3.06
C GLU A 401 19.60 8.79 -4.11
N ILE A 402 19.51 7.47 -4.16
CA ILE A 402 18.59 6.73 -5.05
C ILE A 402 17.13 7.04 -4.65
N LEU A 403 16.78 6.94 -3.36
CA LEU A 403 15.42 7.26 -2.91
C LEU A 403 15.04 8.71 -3.22
N LYS A 404 15.98 9.65 -3.03
CA LYS A 404 15.78 11.07 -3.39
C LYS A 404 15.58 11.28 -4.89
N SER A 405 16.32 10.54 -5.72
CA SER A 405 16.11 10.51 -7.17
C SER A 405 14.68 10.08 -7.49
N CYS A 406 14.17 8.98 -6.92
CA CYS A 406 12.79 8.55 -7.12
C CYS A 406 11.76 9.63 -6.76
N ILE A 407 11.91 10.31 -5.62
CA ILE A 407 11.05 11.44 -5.22
C ILE A 407 11.08 12.54 -6.28
N SER A 408 12.28 12.95 -6.72
CA SER A 408 12.44 14.03 -7.71
C SER A 408 11.79 13.72 -9.07
N LEU A 409 11.60 12.43 -9.37
CA LEU A 409 10.94 11.94 -10.58
C LEU A 409 9.43 11.76 -10.42
N GLY A 410 8.84 12.23 -9.31
CA GLY A 410 7.40 12.10 -9.01
C GLY A 410 7.02 10.73 -8.45
N GLY A 411 7.99 10.03 -7.84
CA GLY A 411 7.88 8.70 -7.29
C GLY A 411 7.76 8.64 -5.77
N THR A 412 7.80 7.44 -5.22
CA THR A 412 7.80 7.18 -3.75
C THR A 412 9.04 6.41 -3.32
N ILE A 413 9.32 6.43 -2.01
CA ILE A 413 10.50 5.82 -1.38
C ILE A 413 10.33 4.33 -1.08
N SER A 414 9.10 3.79 -1.15
CA SER A 414 8.84 2.37 -0.97
C SER A 414 7.65 1.88 -1.79
N GLY A 415 7.88 0.84 -2.59
CA GLY A 415 6.84 0.15 -3.34
C GLY A 415 6.19 -1.01 -2.59
N GLU A 416 6.97 -1.82 -1.86
CA GLU A 416 6.46 -3.07 -1.26
C GLU A 416 7.19 -3.57 0.01
N HIS A 417 8.34 -2.99 0.39
CA HIS A 417 9.13 -3.45 1.54
C HIS A 417 8.81 -2.74 2.87
N GLY A 418 7.84 -1.83 2.87
CA GLY A 418 7.53 -0.96 3.99
C GLY A 418 8.58 0.10 4.27
N ILE A 419 8.33 0.89 5.31
CA ILE A 419 9.20 1.98 5.77
C ILE A 419 10.05 1.53 6.95
N GLY A 420 9.44 0.84 7.93
CA GLY A 420 10.10 0.37 9.14
C GLY A 420 10.91 1.45 9.84
N VAL A 421 12.16 1.10 10.18
CA VAL A 421 13.15 2.06 10.70
C VAL A 421 14.10 2.54 9.62
N GLU A 422 14.28 1.74 8.56
CA GLU A 422 15.30 1.96 7.52
C GLU A 422 15.00 3.24 6.70
N LYS A 423 13.76 3.38 6.22
CA LYS A 423 13.31 4.56 5.44
C LYS A 423 12.64 5.64 6.26
N ARG A 424 12.52 5.46 7.58
CA ARG A 424 11.79 6.39 8.47
C ARG A 424 12.28 7.84 8.34
N VAL A 425 13.59 8.04 8.15
CA VAL A 425 14.16 9.38 7.91
C VAL A 425 13.72 9.96 6.55
N ALA A 426 13.64 9.12 5.52
CA ALA A 426 13.31 9.50 4.15
C ALA A 426 11.84 9.98 4.00
N MET A 427 10.96 9.64 4.95
CA MET A 427 9.60 10.18 5.02
C MET A 427 9.58 11.72 5.09
N ASN A 428 10.60 12.35 5.69
CA ASN A 428 10.74 13.82 5.73
C ASN A 428 11.06 14.44 4.37
N TRP A 429 11.47 13.65 3.37
CA TRP A 429 11.74 14.13 2.02
C TRP A 429 10.51 13.99 1.12
N LEU A 430 9.65 13.02 1.41
CA LEU A 430 8.48 12.67 0.61
C LEU A 430 7.24 13.47 1.02
N TYR A 431 7.05 13.65 2.33
CA TYR A 431 5.86 14.28 2.89
C TYR A 431 6.16 15.65 3.50
N SER A 432 5.17 16.53 3.43
CA SER A 432 5.11 17.77 4.20
C SER A 432 4.91 17.49 5.69
N ARG A 433 5.09 18.52 6.51
CA ARG A 433 4.86 18.41 7.94
C ARG A 433 3.39 18.12 8.24
N GLU A 434 2.48 18.75 7.51
CA GLU A 434 1.04 18.59 7.67
C GLU A 434 0.60 17.14 7.38
N GLU A 435 1.16 16.50 6.35
CA GLU A 435 0.91 15.08 6.03
C GLU A 435 1.51 14.14 7.07
N LEU A 436 2.73 14.41 7.56
CA LEU A 436 3.33 13.63 8.63
C LEU A 436 2.56 13.74 9.95
N ASP A 437 2.09 14.95 10.29
CA ASP A 437 1.25 15.20 11.46
C ASP A 437 -0.10 14.49 11.33
N PHE A 438 -0.65 14.40 10.12
CA PHE A 438 -1.85 13.62 9.82
C PHE A 438 -1.64 12.10 9.99
N PHE A 439 -0.54 11.54 9.50
CA PHE A 439 -0.23 10.13 9.78
C PHE A 439 0.01 9.88 11.28
N GLN A 440 0.64 10.83 11.98
CA GLN A 440 0.84 10.75 13.42
C GLN A 440 -0.48 10.79 14.19
N SER A 441 -1.48 11.51 13.69
CA SER A 441 -2.80 11.59 14.29
C SER A 441 -3.61 10.29 14.11
N ILE A 442 -3.46 9.60 12.96
CA ILE A 442 -3.93 8.21 12.79
C ILE A 442 -3.31 7.31 13.87
N LYS A 443 -1.99 7.36 14.03
CA LYS A 443 -1.29 6.55 15.04
C LYS A 443 -1.80 6.84 16.46
N ARG A 444 -2.03 8.10 16.83
CA ARG A 444 -2.59 8.48 18.14
C ARG A 444 -4.02 7.96 18.35
N ALA A 445 -4.85 7.96 17.31
CA ALA A 445 -6.22 7.47 17.41
C ALA A 445 -6.29 5.96 17.71
N PHE A 446 -5.43 5.17 17.07
CA PHE A 446 -5.34 3.72 17.28
C PHE A 446 -4.55 3.32 18.53
N ASP A 447 -3.44 4.00 18.81
CA ASP A 447 -2.53 3.68 19.92
C ASP A 447 -2.18 4.93 20.75
N PRO A 448 -3.12 5.41 21.59
CA PRO A 448 -2.88 6.59 22.42
C PRO A 448 -1.70 6.43 23.39
N ALA A 449 -1.40 5.20 23.81
CA ALA A 449 -0.32 4.89 24.74
C ALA A 449 1.05 4.75 24.05
N GLY A 450 1.09 4.68 22.72
CA GLY A 450 2.33 4.52 21.95
C GLY A 450 3.06 3.19 22.21
N LEU A 451 2.32 2.11 22.49
CA LEU A 451 2.89 0.80 22.85
C LEU A 451 3.01 -0.17 21.66
N ALA A 452 2.15 -0.05 20.65
CA ALA A 452 2.12 -0.93 19.49
C ALA A 452 3.20 -0.54 18.48
N ASN A 453 4.22 -1.39 18.36
CA ASN A 453 5.38 -1.26 17.50
C ASN A 453 5.95 0.18 17.40
N PRO A 454 6.40 0.79 18.52
CA PRO A 454 6.80 2.20 18.54
C PRO A 454 8.07 2.47 17.72
N ASP A 455 8.19 3.71 17.25
CA ASP A 455 9.31 4.26 16.49
C ASP A 455 9.48 3.63 15.09
N LYS A 456 8.40 3.22 14.42
CA LYS A 456 8.40 2.72 13.03
C LYS A 456 7.52 3.59 12.15
N ILE A 457 7.75 3.54 10.85
CA ILE A 457 7.02 4.27 9.79
C ILE A 457 7.20 5.79 9.88
N LEU A 458 6.86 6.40 11.01
CA LEU A 458 6.83 7.86 11.18
C LEU A 458 8.14 8.39 11.75
N PRO A 459 8.66 9.53 11.25
CA PRO A 459 9.84 10.18 11.81
C PRO A 459 9.71 10.43 13.31
N VAL A 460 10.78 10.16 14.06
CA VAL A 460 10.89 10.55 15.47
C VAL A 460 11.73 11.83 15.62
N ALA A 461 11.76 12.43 16.81
CA ALA A 461 12.45 13.70 17.04
C ALA A 461 13.93 13.72 16.58
N THR A 462 14.65 12.60 16.68
CA THR A 462 16.04 12.50 16.22
C THR A 462 16.19 12.53 14.69
N ASP A 463 15.13 12.24 13.95
CA ASP A 463 15.14 12.18 12.49
C ASP A 463 14.93 13.57 11.86
N ALA A 464 14.31 14.51 12.59
CA ALA A 464 13.98 15.85 12.12
C ALA A 464 15.22 16.66 11.68
N ALA A 465 16.36 16.48 12.37
CA ALA A 465 17.62 17.12 12.00
C ALA A 465 18.13 16.64 10.63
N ALA A 466 17.95 15.35 10.30
CA ALA A 466 18.35 14.76 9.02
C ALA A 466 17.40 15.16 7.86
N GLY A 467 16.11 15.38 8.16
CA GLY A 467 15.14 15.93 7.21
C GLY A 467 15.52 17.32 6.69
N SER A 468 16.00 18.20 7.59
CA SER A 468 16.39 19.58 7.23
C SER A 468 17.57 19.69 6.25
N ALA A 469 18.47 18.71 6.24
CA ALA A 469 19.57 18.61 5.28
C ALA A 469 19.13 18.03 3.93
N GLY A 470 18.11 17.15 3.93
CA GLY A 470 17.49 16.61 2.73
C GLY A 470 16.77 17.69 1.91
N ALA A 471 15.93 18.51 2.55
CA ALA A 471 15.19 19.59 1.89
C ALA A 471 16.09 20.61 1.18
N LYS A 472 17.26 20.93 1.76
CA LYS A 472 18.26 21.83 1.15
C LYS A 472 18.94 21.25 -0.10
N ALA A 473 19.08 19.93 -0.19
CA ALA A 473 19.75 19.27 -1.31
C ALA A 473 18.91 19.28 -2.59
N PHE A 474 17.59 19.45 -2.47
CA PHE A 474 16.65 19.55 -3.60
C PHE A 474 16.51 20.98 -4.16
N GLY A 475 17.42 21.90 -3.82
CA GLY A 475 17.38 23.28 -4.33
C GLY A 475 16.31 24.18 -3.70
N ASN A 476 15.54 23.68 -2.73
CA ASN A 476 14.61 24.51 -1.96
C ASN A 476 15.40 25.34 -0.94
N LYS A 477 15.40 26.67 -1.11
CA LYS A 477 15.65 27.59 0.01
C LYS A 477 14.68 27.21 1.14
N PRO A 478 15.06 27.35 2.41
CA PRO A 478 14.14 27.15 3.53
C PRO A 478 13.15 28.32 3.57
N ASP A 479 12.26 28.40 2.58
CA ASP A 479 10.97 29.03 2.80
C ASP A 479 10.16 28.06 3.67
N LYS A 480 9.48 28.60 4.68
CA LYS A 480 8.73 27.86 5.69
C LYS A 480 7.54 27.03 5.14
N GLN A 481 7.48 26.74 3.84
CA GLN A 481 6.27 26.24 3.17
C GLN A 481 6.45 25.28 1.99
N SER A 482 7.59 24.63 1.71
CA SER A 482 7.59 23.64 0.59
C SER A 482 8.56 22.46 0.75
N SER A 483 8.01 21.32 1.19
CA SER A 483 8.54 19.99 0.81
C SER A 483 8.18 19.71 -0.65
N PRO A 484 9.02 19.02 -1.43
CA PRO A 484 8.62 18.50 -2.74
C PRO A 484 7.65 17.35 -2.50
N SER A 485 6.34 17.60 -2.60
CA SER A 485 5.35 16.54 -2.47
C SER A 485 5.43 15.57 -3.65
N VAL A 486 4.92 14.35 -3.45
CA VAL A 486 4.85 13.26 -4.44
C VAL A 486 4.12 13.68 -5.71
N PHE A 487 3.21 14.65 -5.58
CA PHE A 487 2.77 15.45 -6.70
C PHE A 487 3.76 16.59 -6.86
N SER A 488 4.47 16.68 -7.97
CA SER A 488 5.19 17.88 -8.38
C SER A 488 4.23 19.07 -8.67
N GLY A 489 3.20 19.28 -7.84
CA GLY A 489 1.86 19.72 -8.23
C GLY A 489 1.17 20.72 -7.31
N ARG A 490 1.82 21.24 -6.24
CA ARG A 490 1.32 22.48 -5.59
C ARG A 490 1.09 23.63 -6.59
N ALA A 491 1.71 23.55 -7.77
CA ALA A 491 1.57 24.51 -8.85
C ALA A 491 0.20 24.54 -9.58
N PHE A 492 -0.69 23.55 -9.42
CA PHE A 492 -1.94 23.47 -10.21
C PHE A 492 -3.24 23.24 -9.43
N LEU A 493 -3.34 23.70 -8.17
CA LEU A 493 -4.66 23.85 -7.55
C LEU A 493 -5.49 24.85 -8.36
N SER A 494 -6.67 24.42 -8.81
CA SER A 494 -7.64 25.28 -9.50
C SER A 494 -8.09 26.42 -8.59
N GLN A 495 -8.60 27.50 -9.20
CA GLN A 495 -9.16 28.62 -8.44
C GLN A 495 -10.30 28.15 -7.52
N ALA A 496 -11.11 27.20 -7.98
CA ALA A 496 -12.17 26.60 -7.17
C ALA A 496 -11.59 25.86 -5.95
N ALA A 497 -10.55 25.05 -6.11
CA ALA A 497 -9.89 24.36 -5.01
C ALA A 497 -9.32 25.33 -3.96
N ARG A 498 -8.65 26.41 -4.40
CA ARG A 498 -8.15 27.46 -3.51
C ARG A 498 -9.29 28.16 -2.76
N GLY A 499 -10.39 28.46 -3.45
CA GLY A 499 -11.59 29.03 -2.84
C GLY A 499 -12.18 28.15 -1.75
N ILE A 500 -12.22 26.82 -1.95
CA ILE A 500 -12.65 25.86 -0.91
C ILE A 500 -11.73 25.91 0.31
N MET A 501 -10.41 25.98 0.11
CA MET A 501 -9.45 26.08 1.21
C MET A 501 -9.64 27.35 2.02
N ASP A 502 -9.77 28.50 1.37
CA ASP A 502 -9.93 29.79 2.04
C ASP A 502 -11.27 29.87 2.78
N GLU A 503 -12.35 29.35 2.18
CA GLU A 503 -13.65 29.25 2.84
C GLU A 503 -13.59 28.37 4.10
N LEU A 504 -12.92 27.22 4.06
CA LEU A 504 -12.75 26.36 5.23
C LEU A 504 -11.92 27.03 6.33
N ARG A 505 -10.85 27.77 5.99
CA ARG A 505 -10.08 28.58 6.95
C ARG A 505 -10.96 29.60 7.66
N LEU A 506 -11.77 30.34 6.90
CA LEU A 506 -12.68 31.36 7.43
C LEU A 506 -13.73 30.74 8.38
N ARG A 507 -14.31 29.60 7.98
CA ARG A 507 -15.27 28.86 8.80
C ARG A 507 -14.64 28.30 10.07
N SER A 508 -13.45 27.71 9.98
CA SER A 508 -12.69 27.21 11.12
C SER A 508 -12.41 28.31 12.14
N GLY A 509 -11.87 29.45 11.69
CA GLY A 509 -11.60 30.61 12.55
C GLY A 509 -12.84 31.18 13.23
N SER A 510 -14.03 30.91 12.70
CA SER A 510 -15.32 31.36 13.24
C SER A 510 -16.13 30.25 13.94
N GLY A 511 -15.60 29.03 14.04
CA GLY A 511 -16.31 27.86 14.59
C GLY A 511 -17.57 27.46 13.81
N ILE A 512 -17.66 27.81 12.52
CA ILE A 512 -18.83 27.55 11.69
C ILE A 512 -18.81 26.10 11.21
N SER A 513 -19.82 25.33 11.61
CA SER A 513 -20.00 23.98 11.10
C SER A 513 -20.37 23.97 9.61
N THR A 514 -19.82 23.00 8.88
CA THR A 514 -19.90 22.87 7.43
C THR A 514 -20.57 21.56 7.04
N ALA A 515 -21.52 21.66 6.12
CA ALA A 515 -22.14 20.55 5.43
C ALA A 515 -21.49 20.37 4.06
N VAL A 516 -20.64 19.36 3.89
CA VAL A 516 -19.97 19.07 2.61
C VAL A 516 -20.97 18.42 1.65
N THR A 517 -21.24 19.04 0.50
CA THR A 517 -22.26 18.59 -0.46
C THR A 517 -21.72 18.49 -1.90
N GLY A 518 -22.35 17.64 -2.73
CA GLY A 518 -21.92 17.33 -4.10
C GLY A 518 -23.01 17.52 -5.16
N LEU A 519 -22.78 16.98 -6.37
CA LEU A 519 -23.69 17.14 -7.52
C LEU A 519 -24.98 16.30 -7.43
N GLY A 520 -24.98 15.26 -6.59
CA GLY A 520 -26.15 14.38 -6.37
C GLY A 520 -26.17 13.83 -4.95
N THR A 521 -26.13 14.73 -3.95
CA THR A 521 -25.78 14.37 -2.57
C THR A 521 -26.65 13.24 -2.02
N ARG A 522 -25.99 12.13 -1.67
CA ARG A 522 -26.56 10.98 -0.93
C ARG A 522 -26.75 11.29 0.57
N LEU A 523 -26.27 12.44 1.03
CA LEU A 523 -26.67 13.04 2.31
C LEU A 523 -28.10 13.58 2.14
N LYS A 524 -29.08 12.92 2.77
CA LYS A 524 -30.47 13.40 2.81
C LYS A 524 -30.49 14.80 3.45
N THR A 525 -31.06 15.79 2.77
CA THR A 525 -31.08 17.21 3.18
C THR A 525 -31.69 17.40 4.58
N GLU A 526 -32.64 16.55 4.95
CA GLU A 526 -33.27 16.46 6.28
C GLU A 526 -32.27 16.18 7.42
N ARG A 527 -31.09 15.64 7.10
CA ARG A 527 -30.01 15.36 8.07
C ARG A 527 -28.97 16.45 8.17
N ILE A 528 -28.94 17.35 7.19
CA ILE A 528 -28.14 18.55 7.30
C ILE A 528 -28.83 19.39 8.37
N LYS A 529 -28.25 19.43 9.57
CA LYS A 529 -28.78 20.32 10.61
C LYS A 529 -28.77 21.74 10.07
N THR A 530 -29.87 22.44 10.26
CA THR A 530 -30.09 23.83 9.78
C THR A 530 -29.00 24.80 10.21
N SER A 531 -28.21 24.49 11.24
CA SER A 531 -27.07 25.28 11.72
C SER A 531 -25.77 25.11 10.91
N SER A 532 -25.66 24.10 10.04
CA SER A 532 -24.43 23.85 9.25
C SER A 532 -24.51 24.49 7.88
N LYS A 533 -23.48 25.28 7.52
CA LYS A 533 -23.43 25.96 6.22
C LYS A 533 -23.04 24.98 5.11
N PRO A 534 -23.78 24.87 4.00
CA PRO A 534 -23.36 24.06 2.86
C PRO A 534 -22.01 24.50 2.28
N LEU A 535 -21.24 23.54 1.80
CA LEU A 535 -20.03 23.73 1.01
C LEU A 535 -20.16 22.87 -0.25
N GLU A 536 -20.48 23.50 -1.37
CA GLU A 536 -20.72 22.82 -2.64
C GLU A 536 -19.42 22.59 -3.41
N LEU A 537 -19.19 21.35 -3.82
CA LEU A 537 -17.98 20.97 -4.56
C LEU A 537 -18.16 20.96 -6.09
N ARG A 538 -19.32 21.38 -6.60
CA ARG A 538 -19.67 21.28 -8.04
C ARG A 538 -18.75 22.08 -8.95
N GLN A 539 -18.13 23.13 -8.42
CA GLN A 539 -17.18 23.98 -9.17
C GLN A 539 -15.84 23.28 -9.42
N LEU A 540 -15.55 22.18 -8.72
CA LEU A 540 -14.38 21.33 -8.95
C LEU A 540 -14.63 20.37 -10.14
N SER A 541 -14.87 20.92 -11.32
CA SER A 541 -15.28 20.19 -12.52
C SER A 541 -14.27 20.30 -13.68
N GLY A 542 -13.01 20.56 -13.35
CA GLY A 542 -11.90 20.59 -14.30
C GLY A 542 -11.78 19.31 -15.12
N LYS A 543 -11.25 19.45 -16.34
CA LYS A 543 -11.00 18.34 -17.26
C LYS A 543 -10.01 17.36 -16.63
N ALA A 544 -10.22 16.06 -16.84
CA ALA A 544 -9.32 15.04 -16.34
C ALA A 544 -7.94 15.12 -17.03
N GLU A 545 -6.89 15.02 -16.22
CA GLU A 545 -5.51 14.92 -16.67
C GLU A 545 -5.17 13.44 -16.86
N ILE A 546 -5.11 12.97 -18.11
CA ILE A 546 -4.88 11.57 -18.46
C ILE A 546 -3.43 11.36 -18.88
N ASP A 547 -2.70 10.57 -18.10
CA ASP A 547 -1.34 10.12 -18.41
C ASP A 547 -1.39 8.72 -19.05
N ARG A 548 -1.24 8.69 -20.37
CA ARG A 548 -1.22 7.46 -21.17
C ARG A 548 -0.02 6.58 -20.88
N GLY A 549 1.15 7.18 -20.63
CA GLY A 549 2.39 6.45 -20.43
C GLY A 549 2.44 5.77 -19.06
N ASN A 550 1.73 6.32 -18.08
CA ASN A 550 1.64 5.77 -16.74
C ASN A 550 0.34 4.98 -16.48
N LEU A 551 -0.65 5.08 -17.37
CA LEU A 551 -2.02 4.56 -17.19
C LEU A 551 -2.69 5.11 -15.93
N THR A 552 -2.63 6.43 -15.74
CA THR A 552 -3.25 7.10 -14.60
C THR A 552 -4.06 8.30 -15.04
N ALA A 553 -5.12 8.65 -14.31
CA ALA A 553 -5.84 9.89 -14.51
C ALA A 553 -6.08 10.62 -13.19
N ARG A 554 -5.79 11.93 -13.18
CA ARG A 554 -6.18 12.84 -12.10
C ARG A 554 -7.46 13.58 -12.50
N VAL A 555 -8.40 13.71 -11.58
CA VAL A 555 -9.70 14.34 -11.81
C VAL A 555 -10.17 15.11 -10.58
N GLU A 556 -10.79 16.27 -10.79
CA GLU A 556 -11.38 17.05 -9.70
C GLU A 556 -12.64 16.40 -9.13
N ALA A 557 -12.85 16.56 -7.82
CA ALA A 557 -13.86 15.82 -7.06
C ALA A 557 -15.32 16.13 -7.45
N GLY A 558 -15.57 17.29 -8.06
CA GLY A 558 -16.89 17.73 -8.50
C GLY A 558 -17.31 17.17 -9.86
N LEU A 559 -16.39 16.67 -10.69
CA LEU A 559 -16.72 16.15 -12.02
C LEU A 559 -17.66 14.93 -11.91
N PRO A 560 -18.78 14.87 -12.65
CA PRO A 560 -19.63 13.68 -12.71
C PRO A 560 -18.88 12.46 -13.25
N TYR A 561 -19.08 11.28 -12.64
CA TYR A 561 -18.44 10.04 -13.11
C TYR A 561 -18.79 9.70 -14.55
N LYS A 562 -20.02 9.98 -14.98
CA LYS A 562 -20.45 9.81 -16.38
C LYS A 562 -19.59 10.62 -17.35
N ASP A 563 -19.28 11.86 -17.00
CA ASP A 563 -18.46 12.75 -17.83
C ASP A 563 -16.99 12.35 -17.79
N PHE A 564 -16.49 11.93 -16.62
CA PHE A 564 -15.14 11.37 -16.50
C PHE A 564 -14.99 10.10 -17.35
N SER A 565 -15.92 9.15 -17.23
CA SER A 565 -15.95 7.91 -18.01
C SER A 565 -15.99 8.20 -19.51
N LYS A 566 -16.74 9.23 -19.94
CA LYS A 566 -16.75 9.68 -21.33
C LYS A 566 -15.38 10.18 -21.78
N GLN A 567 -14.73 11.05 -20.99
CA GLN A 567 -13.38 11.57 -21.29
C GLN A 567 -12.34 10.43 -21.38
N LEU A 568 -12.42 9.43 -20.50
CA LEU A 568 -11.55 8.26 -20.56
C LEU A 568 -11.78 7.45 -21.84
N LYS A 569 -13.03 7.16 -22.19
CA LYS A 569 -13.39 6.39 -23.40
C LYS A 569 -12.91 7.07 -24.67
N GLU A 570 -13.08 8.39 -24.78
CA GLU A 570 -12.55 9.18 -25.90
C GLU A 570 -11.04 9.07 -26.07
N GLN A 571 -10.31 8.77 -24.98
CA GLN A 571 -8.87 8.55 -24.99
C GLN A 571 -8.48 7.07 -25.08
N GLY A 572 -9.43 6.13 -25.14
CA GLY A 572 -9.17 4.70 -25.21
C GLY A 572 -8.91 4.05 -23.84
N PHE A 573 -9.46 4.59 -22.76
CA PHE A 573 -9.31 4.06 -21.40
C PHE A 573 -10.65 3.88 -20.68
N TYR A 574 -10.63 3.12 -19.58
CA TYR A 574 -11.75 2.98 -18.66
C TYR A 574 -11.25 2.69 -17.23
N LEU A 575 -12.17 2.81 -16.27
CA LEU A 575 -12.01 2.31 -14.90
C LEU A 575 -12.78 1.00 -14.76
N GLU A 576 -12.24 0.04 -14.02
CA GLU A 576 -12.90 -1.22 -13.66
C GLU A 576 -14.00 -0.97 -12.60
N LEU A 577 -14.95 -0.11 -12.93
CA LEU A 577 -16.09 0.27 -12.10
C LEU A 577 -17.37 0.21 -12.94
N PRO A 578 -18.51 -0.16 -12.34
CA PRO A 578 -19.81 -0.13 -13.02
C PRO A 578 -20.20 1.30 -13.44
N ALA A 579 -21.30 1.42 -14.17
CA ALA A 579 -21.91 2.73 -14.40
C ALA A 579 -22.45 3.27 -13.07
N LEU A 580 -22.00 4.47 -12.67
CA LEU A 580 -22.34 5.10 -11.39
C LEU A 580 -22.87 6.52 -11.62
N GLU A 581 -23.79 6.94 -10.77
CA GLU A 581 -24.35 8.30 -10.75
C GLU A 581 -23.78 9.11 -9.57
N GLY A 582 -23.38 10.36 -9.85
CA GLY A 582 -22.78 11.28 -8.88
C GLY A 582 -21.41 11.82 -9.28
N SER A 583 -20.92 12.80 -8.52
CA SER A 583 -19.56 13.34 -8.67
C SER A 583 -18.52 12.39 -8.10
N ILE A 584 -17.29 12.42 -8.62
CA ILE A 584 -16.17 11.57 -8.17
C ILE A 584 -15.99 11.60 -6.65
N GLY A 585 -15.86 12.78 -6.06
CA GLY A 585 -15.69 12.94 -4.61
C GLY A 585 -16.90 12.43 -3.83
N GLY A 586 -18.10 12.52 -4.40
CA GLY A 586 -19.32 11.98 -3.80
C GLY A 586 -19.32 10.45 -3.77
N LEU A 587 -18.89 9.81 -4.86
CA LEU A 587 -18.77 8.35 -4.95
C LEU A 587 -17.74 7.79 -3.95
N ILE A 588 -16.60 8.47 -3.81
CA ILE A 588 -15.57 8.10 -2.83
C ILE A 588 -16.09 8.33 -1.40
N ALA A 589 -16.51 9.55 -1.09
CA ALA A 589 -16.92 9.92 0.28
C ALA A 589 -18.12 9.11 0.77
N SER A 590 -19.03 8.67 -0.11
CA SER A 590 -20.19 7.84 0.27
C SER A 590 -19.97 6.35 0.11
N LYS A 591 -18.80 5.90 -0.34
CA LYS A 591 -18.48 4.49 -0.62
C LYS A 591 -19.58 3.80 -1.43
N THR A 592 -20.07 4.46 -2.49
CA THR A 592 -21.15 3.95 -3.35
C THR A 592 -20.91 2.53 -3.86
N CYS A 593 -19.66 2.22 -4.16
CA CYS A 593 -19.19 0.99 -4.76
C CYS A 593 -17.85 0.69 -4.07
N PRO A 594 -17.77 -0.35 -3.23
CA PRO A 594 -16.55 -0.67 -2.50
C PRO A 594 -15.33 -0.87 -3.41
N GLU A 595 -15.52 -1.29 -4.67
CA GLU A 595 -14.48 -1.46 -5.69
C GLU A 595 -13.78 -0.13 -6.07
N ILE A 596 -14.38 1.03 -5.80
CA ILE A 596 -13.70 2.32 -6.08
C ILE A 596 -12.33 2.41 -5.42
N ARG A 597 -12.19 1.79 -4.23
CA ARG A 597 -10.94 1.77 -3.46
C ARG A 597 -9.78 1.10 -4.20
N THR A 598 -10.04 0.12 -5.07
CA THR A 598 -8.98 -0.68 -5.72
C THR A 598 -8.41 0.04 -6.94
N THR A 599 -9.11 1.07 -7.42
CA THR A 599 -8.64 1.92 -8.53
C THR A 599 -7.97 3.20 -8.07
N LEU A 600 -8.09 3.54 -6.79
CA LEU A 600 -7.65 4.82 -6.24
C LEU A 600 -6.15 4.76 -5.86
N LEU A 601 -5.36 5.67 -6.44
CA LEU A 601 -3.92 5.77 -6.19
C LEU A 601 -3.54 6.97 -5.31
N GLY A 602 -4.36 8.02 -5.31
CA GLY A 602 -4.09 9.21 -4.52
C GLY A 602 -5.28 10.15 -4.38
N LEU A 603 -5.22 11.00 -3.36
CA LEU A 603 -6.22 12.02 -3.03
C LEU A 603 -5.55 13.34 -2.67
N GLU A 604 -6.19 14.43 -3.08
CA GLU A 604 -5.95 15.76 -2.55
C GLU A 604 -7.12 16.15 -1.66
N ILE A 605 -6.81 16.57 -0.43
CA ILE A 605 -7.80 16.69 0.64
C ILE A 605 -7.57 17.98 1.40
N VAL A 606 -8.64 18.69 1.70
CA VAL A 606 -8.61 19.87 2.56
C VAL A 606 -9.24 19.52 3.90
N LEU A 607 -8.48 19.66 4.99
CA LEU A 607 -8.95 19.47 6.35
C LEU A 607 -9.88 20.62 6.80
N ALA A 608 -10.52 20.45 7.96
CA ALA A 608 -11.47 21.42 8.50
C ALA A 608 -10.84 22.82 8.71
N ASP A 609 -9.55 22.87 9.02
CA ASP A 609 -8.76 24.09 9.20
C ASP A 609 -8.26 24.71 7.90
N GLY A 610 -8.55 24.10 6.75
CA GLY A 610 -8.07 24.51 5.43
C GLY A 610 -6.64 24.10 5.09
N SER A 611 -6.05 23.18 5.86
CA SER A 611 -4.77 22.53 5.52
C SER A 611 -4.97 21.56 4.35
N LEU A 612 -4.04 21.57 3.41
CA LEU A 612 -4.04 20.66 2.25
C LEU A 612 -3.16 19.44 2.55
N LEU A 613 -3.69 18.26 2.26
CA LEU A 613 -2.98 16.99 2.29
C LEU A 613 -2.95 16.37 0.89
N GLU A 614 -1.81 15.84 0.50
CA GLU A 614 -1.63 15.02 -0.69
C GLU A 614 -1.25 13.59 -0.25
N LEU A 615 -2.20 12.67 -0.40
CA LEU A 615 -2.05 11.28 0.03
C LEU A 615 -1.92 10.39 -1.20
N GLY A 616 -0.99 9.43 -1.16
CA GLY A 616 -0.72 8.55 -2.31
C GLY A 616 0.04 9.27 -3.43
N GLY A 617 -0.30 8.97 -4.68
CA GLY A 617 0.36 9.60 -5.83
C GLY A 617 -0.04 8.99 -7.18
N LYS A 618 0.87 9.10 -8.16
CA LYS A 618 0.72 8.51 -9.50
C LYS A 618 1.37 7.12 -9.62
N THR A 619 2.05 6.65 -8.58
CA THR A 619 2.68 5.32 -8.59
C THR A 619 1.65 4.25 -8.28
N VAL A 620 1.75 3.10 -8.96
CA VAL A 620 0.84 1.97 -8.76
C VAL A 620 1.12 1.26 -7.43
N LYS A 621 2.41 1.14 -7.09
CA LYS A 621 2.86 0.65 -5.78
C LYS A 621 3.24 1.85 -4.91
N ASN A 622 2.77 1.86 -3.67
CA ASN A 622 3.18 2.81 -2.64
C ASN A 622 2.83 2.26 -1.26
N VAL A 623 3.85 2.10 -0.42
CA VAL A 623 3.69 1.69 0.98
C VAL A 623 4.36 2.69 1.94
N ALA A 624 4.57 3.93 1.48
CA ALA A 624 5.10 4.98 2.32
C ALA A 624 4.00 5.58 3.22
N GLY A 625 4.16 5.41 4.53
CA GLY A 625 3.16 5.84 5.50
C GLY A 625 1.99 4.86 5.62
N TYR A 626 0.84 5.35 6.06
CA TYR A 626 -0.39 4.55 6.10
C TYR A 626 -1.17 4.68 4.79
N ASP A 627 -1.96 3.66 4.42
CA ASP A 627 -2.92 3.73 3.31
C ASP A 627 -4.12 4.61 3.68
N ALA A 628 -3.85 5.89 3.88
CA ALA A 628 -4.84 6.88 4.26
C ALA A 628 -5.71 7.30 3.09
N VAL A 629 -5.34 6.97 1.85
CA VAL A 629 -6.17 7.20 0.65
C VAL A 629 -7.51 6.48 0.80
N ARG A 630 -7.48 5.20 1.19
CA ARG A 630 -8.70 4.40 1.36
C ARG A 630 -9.52 4.83 2.58
N LEU A 631 -8.91 5.42 3.61
CA LEU A 631 -9.61 5.92 4.80
C LEU A 631 -10.74 6.90 4.46
N PHE A 632 -10.61 7.65 3.35
CA PHE A 632 -11.64 8.60 2.92
C PHE A 632 -12.83 7.95 2.21
N CYS A 633 -12.73 6.69 1.79
CA CYS A 633 -13.84 5.93 1.26
C CYS A 633 -14.88 5.72 2.36
N GLY A 634 -16.04 6.36 2.25
CA GLY A 634 -17.06 6.33 3.29
C GLY A 634 -16.84 7.34 4.42
N SER A 635 -15.92 8.31 4.27
CA SER A 635 -15.76 9.37 5.26
C SER A 635 -16.91 10.38 5.28
N MET A 636 -17.73 10.40 4.22
CA MET A 636 -18.81 11.35 4.01
C MET A 636 -18.36 12.80 4.18
N GLY A 637 -17.10 13.13 3.88
CA GLY A 637 -16.55 14.48 4.06
C GLY A 637 -16.28 14.88 5.52
N ALA A 638 -16.51 13.99 6.50
CA ALA A 638 -16.29 14.28 7.92
C ALA A 638 -14.83 14.24 8.33
N TYR A 639 -13.97 13.50 7.61
CA TYR A 639 -12.52 13.46 7.86
C TYR A 639 -11.75 14.52 7.08
N GLY A 640 -12.39 15.17 6.12
CA GLY A 640 -11.79 16.13 5.20
C GLY A 640 -12.56 16.21 3.90
N VAL A 641 -12.34 17.29 3.15
CA VAL A 641 -12.98 17.57 1.87
C VAL A 641 -12.09 17.10 0.73
N ILE A 642 -12.53 16.10 -0.02
CA ILE A 642 -11.81 15.62 -1.20
C ILE A 642 -11.95 16.66 -2.31
N ILE A 643 -10.84 17.15 -2.84
CA ILE A 643 -10.83 18.15 -3.94
C ILE A 643 -10.38 17.56 -5.28
N ALA A 644 -9.55 16.50 -5.26
CA ALA A 644 -9.17 15.75 -6.45
C ALA A 644 -8.81 14.30 -6.10
N ALA A 645 -8.87 13.42 -7.09
CA ALA A 645 -8.52 12.01 -6.99
C ALA A 645 -7.68 11.56 -8.18
N THR A 646 -6.74 10.64 -7.93
CA THR A 646 -5.92 9.99 -8.96
C THR A 646 -6.27 8.51 -9.04
N PHE A 647 -6.54 8.02 -10.24
CA PHE A 647 -6.95 6.65 -10.51
C PHE A 647 -5.98 5.90 -11.42
N ALA A 648 -5.83 4.59 -11.18
CA ALA A 648 -5.24 3.65 -12.12
C ALA A 648 -6.24 3.33 -13.24
N LEU A 649 -5.77 3.29 -14.49
CA LEU A 649 -6.60 3.08 -15.68
C LEU A 649 -6.37 1.70 -16.31
N ARG A 650 -7.37 1.25 -17.07
CA ARG A 650 -7.25 0.15 -18.03
C ARG A 650 -7.42 0.67 -19.45
N SER A 651 -6.78 0.01 -20.41
CA SER A 651 -6.91 0.36 -21.83
C SER A 651 -8.11 -0.34 -22.46
N LEU A 652 -8.88 0.40 -23.27
CA LEU A 652 -9.88 -0.17 -24.19
C LEU A 652 -9.24 -0.79 -25.43
N ASN A 653 -7.98 -0.44 -25.72
CA ASN A 653 -7.25 -0.82 -26.91
C ASN A 653 -6.34 -2.05 -26.70
N SER A 654 -6.39 -2.72 -25.54
CA SER A 654 -5.82 -4.07 -25.44
C SER A 654 -6.55 -4.91 -26.49
N VAL A 655 -5.82 -5.53 -27.41
CA VAL A 655 -6.34 -5.96 -28.71
C VAL A 655 -7.54 -6.94 -28.61
N ILE A 656 -7.87 -7.50 -27.44
CA ILE A 656 -9.02 -8.37 -27.25
C ILE A 656 -9.59 -8.27 -25.82
N ASN A 657 -10.87 -7.87 -25.74
CA ASN A 657 -11.92 -8.08 -24.74
C ASN A 657 -11.64 -7.96 -23.22
N PRO A 658 -12.64 -7.45 -22.46
CA PRO A 658 -12.54 -7.35 -21.02
C PRO A 658 -12.44 -8.78 -20.48
N HIS A 659 -11.74 -8.98 -19.38
CA HIS A 659 -12.09 -10.12 -18.54
C HIS A 659 -13.63 -10.18 -18.44
N PRO A 660 -14.27 -11.36 -18.48
CA PRO A 660 -15.62 -11.41 -17.94
C PRO A 660 -15.52 -10.70 -16.60
N PRO A 661 -16.34 -9.67 -16.31
CA PRO A 661 -16.31 -9.06 -15.00
C PRO A 661 -16.25 -10.22 -14.02
N GLY A 662 -15.22 -10.27 -13.17
CA GLY A 662 -15.25 -11.15 -12.01
C GLY A 662 -16.66 -10.99 -11.44
N PRO A 663 -17.33 -12.10 -11.10
CA PRO A 663 -18.79 -12.19 -10.99
C PRO A 663 -19.28 -10.87 -10.46
N ALA A 664 -20.11 -10.17 -11.25
CA ALA A 664 -20.60 -8.85 -10.90
C ALA A 664 -20.83 -8.87 -9.39
N PRO A 665 -20.11 -8.03 -8.61
CA PRO A 665 -20.14 -8.12 -7.15
C PRO A 665 -21.60 -8.32 -6.80
N ALA A 666 -21.90 -9.44 -6.11
CA ALA A 666 -23.27 -9.94 -5.93
C ALA A 666 -24.16 -8.72 -5.82
N THR A 667 -25.04 -8.53 -6.81
CA THR A 667 -25.73 -7.27 -7.04
C THR A 667 -26.48 -6.89 -5.76
N GLY A 668 -25.82 -6.18 -4.85
CA GLY A 668 -26.45 -5.14 -4.08
C GLY A 668 -26.93 -4.21 -5.16
N ASN A 669 -28.25 -4.10 -5.28
CA ASN A 669 -28.88 -3.36 -6.36
C ASN A 669 -28.09 -2.07 -6.60
N SER A 670 -27.87 -1.71 -7.85
CA SER A 670 -27.36 -0.39 -8.25
C SER A 670 -28.29 0.78 -7.83
N GLY A 671 -29.23 0.54 -6.91
CA GLY A 671 -30.08 1.50 -6.21
C GLY A 671 -29.92 1.50 -4.69
N ASP A 672 -29.21 0.53 -4.07
CA ASP A 672 -28.95 0.54 -2.64
C ASP A 672 -27.74 1.44 -2.35
N ILE A 673 -28.01 2.74 -2.27
CA ILE A 673 -27.09 3.67 -1.61
C ILE A 673 -26.75 3.05 -0.24
N PRO A 674 -25.46 2.89 0.13
CA PRO A 674 -25.10 2.38 1.45
C PRO A 674 -25.91 3.16 2.49
N ASP A 675 -26.73 2.44 3.27
CA ASP A 675 -27.57 3.09 4.24
C ASP A 675 -26.67 3.62 5.36
N TRP A 676 -26.35 4.90 5.29
CA TRP A 676 -25.56 5.56 6.30
C TRP A 676 -26.26 5.63 7.66
N ASP A 677 -27.57 5.32 7.75
CA ASP A 677 -28.21 5.01 9.02
C ASP A 677 -27.63 3.79 9.72
N ALA A 678 -27.05 2.86 8.96
CA ALA A 678 -26.41 1.67 9.50
C ALA A 678 -24.96 1.92 9.95
N PHE A 679 -24.38 3.10 9.68
CA PHE A 679 -23.05 3.44 10.18
C PHE A 679 -23.10 3.97 11.61
N GLU A 680 -22.62 3.14 12.54
CA GLU A 680 -22.38 3.54 13.92
C GLU A 680 -20.86 3.71 14.16
N PRO A 681 -20.34 4.93 14.30
CA PRO A 681 -18.91 5.14 14.49
C PRO A 681 -18.47 4.55 15.84
N ASP A 682 -17.49 3.66 15.83
CA ASP A 682 -16.90 3.12 17.05
C ASP A 682 -15.87 4.07 17.69
N THR A 683 -15.20 3.61 18.75
CA THR A 683 -14.20 4.40 19.49
C THR A 683 -13.06 4.89 18.59
N ILE A 684 -12.55 4.06 17.66
CA ILE A 684 -11.45 4.45 16.77
C ILE A 684 -11.93 5.50 15.79
N HIS A 685 -13.10 5.31 15.20
CA HIS A 685 -13.70 6.28 14.28
C HIS A 685 -13.89 7.66 14.93
N ARG A 686 -14.34 7.70 16.19
CA ARG A 686 -14.51 8.96 16.95
C ARG A 686 -13.18 9.62 17.29
N ARG A 687 -12.16 8.84 17.67
CA ARG A 687 -10.81 9.39 17.91
C ARG A 687 -10.18 9.95 16.64
N LEU A 688 -10.30 9.25 15.51
CA LEU A 688 -9.86 9.76 14.21
C LEU A 688 -10.57 11.09 13.89
N LYS A 689 -11.89 11.17 14.09
CA LYS A 689 -12.63 12.42 13.90
C LYS A 689 -12.07 13.54 14.79
N GLN A 690 -11.85 13.27 16.07
CA GLN A 690 -11.31 14.23 17.02
C GLN A 690 -9.90 14.70 16.66
N GLU A 691 -9.07 13.79 16.15
CA GLU A 691 -7.69 14.07 15.71
C GLU A 691 -7.64 14.90 14.41
N PHE A 692 -8.54 14.65 13.46
CA PHE A 692 -8.58 15.34 12.16
C PHE A 692 -9.35 16.67 12.19
N ASP A 693 -10.35 16.76 13.06
CA ASP A 693 -11.23 17.92 13.20
C ASP A 693 -11.64 18.08 14.67
N PRO A 694 -10.76 18.64 15.53
CA PRO A 694 -11.01 18.81 16.95
C PRO A 694 -12.25 19.67 17.26
N GLY A 695 -12.59 20.59 16.35
CA GLY A 695 -13.78 21.44 16.46
C GLY A 695 -15.07 20.75 16.01
N ASN A 696 -14.98 19.53 15.47
CA ASN A 696 -16.08 18.79 14.85
C ASN A 696 -16.86 19.65 13.84
N LEU A 697 -16.16 20.41 12.99
CA LEU A 697 -16.76 21.36 12.07
C LEU A 697 -17.30 20.72 10.79
N LEU A 698 -16.65 19.69 10.25
CA LEU A 698 -17.07 18.99 9.03
C LEU A 698 -18.11 17.91 9.33
N ASN A 699 -19.32 18.05 8.79
CA ASN A 699 -20.43 17.12 8.95
C ASN A 699 -20.63 16.63 10.41
N PRO A 700 -20.77 17.55 11.39
CA PRO A 700 -20.74 17.25 12.83
C PRO A 700 -21.72 16.20 13.32
N TRP A 701 -22.84 16.01 12.60
CA TRP A 701 -23.92 15.14 13.01
C TRP A 701 -23.58 13.65 12.89
N ILE A 702 -22.58 13.27 12.09
CA ILE A 702 -22.19 11.87 11.88
C ILE A 702 -21.55 11.25 13.14
N TYR A 703 -20.83 12.06 13.93
CA TYR A 703 -19.99 11.57 15.04
C TYR A 703 -20.46 12.00 16.44
N ARG A 704 -21.74 12.40 16.58
CA ARG A 704 -22.27 12.82 17.89
C ARG A 704 -22.35 11.64 18.87
N ALA A 705 -22.17 11.93 20.16
CA ALA A 705 -22.36 10.95 21.22
C ALA A 705 -23.84 10.52 21.31
N ALA A 706 -24.08 9.21 21.40
CA ALA A 706 -25.38 8.66 21.74
C ALA A 706 -25.81 9.23 23.10
N GLY A 707 -26.79 10.14 23.13
CA GLY A 707 -27.28 10.77 24.36
C GLY A 707 -27.47 12.29 24.33
N SER A 708 -26.98 13.02 23.32
CA SER A 708 -27.24 14.48 23.21
C SER A 708 -28.64 14.82 22.65
N GLY A 709 -29.61 13.93 22.85
CA GLY A 709 -31.01 14.14 22.48
C GLY A 709 -31.69 15.03 23.52
N HIS A 710 -31.64 16.34 23.33
CA HIS A 710 -32.68 17.21 23.86
C HIS A 710 -33.63 17.56 22.72
N ALA A 711 -34.90 17.17 22.94
CA ALA A 711 -36.11 17.60 22.27
C ALA A 711 -36.19 17.39 20.75
N ASP A 712 -36.51 16.16 20.31
CA ASP A 712 -37.37 15.99 19.11
C ASP A 712 -38.11 14.63 19.05
N ASN A 713 -38.32 13.97 20.21
CA ASN A 713 -39.14 12.76 20.31
C ASN A 713 -40.64 13.11 20.43
N GLY A 714 -41.14 13.96 19.53
CA GLY A 714 -42.56 14.33 19.48
C GLY A 714 -43.39 13.61 18.41
N GLN A 715 -42.75 12.92 17.46
CA GLN A 715 -43.46 12.47 16.24
C GLN A 715 -43.18 11.03 15.79
N ARG A 716 -42.40 10.23 16.54
CA ARG A 716 -42.10 8.83 16.14
C ARG A 716 -42.96 7.75 16.81
N GLU A 717 -43.80 8.09 17.78
CA GLU A 717 -44.65 7.11 18.47
C GLU A 717 -46.06 6.95 17.84
N GLU A 718 -46.53 7.85 16.99
CA GLU A 718 -47.85 7.69 16.33
C GLU A 718 -47.80 6.81 15.06
N ASP A 719 -46.65 6.70 14.38
CA ASP A 719 -46.56 5.94 13.12
C ASP A 719 -46.23 4.45 13.30
N ARG A 720 -45.93 3.99 14.52
CA ARG A 720 -45.71 2.55 14.81
C ARG A 720 -46.98 1.79 15.19
N ALA A 721 -48.13 2.46 15.29
CA ALA A 721 -49.42 1.83 15.58
C ALA A 721 -50.29 1.53 14.35
N LYS A 722 -49.78 1.75 13.13
CA LYS A 722 -50.45 1.37 11.88
C LYS A 722 -49.46 0.86 10.84
N ILE A 723 -49.04 -0.40 10.96
CA ILE A 723 -48.72 -1.34 9.87
C ILE A 723 -48.83 -2.75 10.46
#